data_AF-A0A842LS82-F1
#
_entry.id   AF-A0A842LS82-F1
#
_cell.length_a   1.000
_cell.length_b   1.000
_cell.length_c   1.000
_cell.angle_alpha   90.00
_cell.angle_beta   90.00
_cell.angle_gamma   90.00
#
_symmetry.space_group_name_H-M   'P 1'
#
loop_
_entity.id
_entity.type
_entity.pdbx_description
1 polymer ?
#
loop_
_entity_poly.entity_id
_entity_poly.type
_entity_poly.pdbx_seq_one_letter_code
_entity_poly.pdbx_strand_id
1 'polypeptide(L)'
;MVKYVAFFEELGKDDVGIAGGKGANLGELTQAGIPVPPGFVVTAATYDKFMTDTGLQPVVMEMLENLDVNDTKELQRVSAEIKDIITSTEVPEDIQTLIIESYNALCQRIGKDDVYVAIRSSATAEDLPEASFAGQQDTFLNIRGAEDVLDYVRRCWASLFEARAIFYREENNFDHSKVYIAVVVQEMVDAEKAGVMFTVHPSTGEDRILIEGSWGLGEAVVSGSVTPDTYWVDKGTGKLLEFTVGEKNIMFTREDGRTVKKEVPPELRNKRVLSDGEIAALAEMGRRIQDHYGSPQDTEWAIMDGDVYMLQSRPITTLGEATEETEVKSREILVKGLGASPGLASGKVKIIREIHELDKIQMGDILVTVMTTPDMVPAMKRASGIITDEGGVTCHAAIVSRELGIPCVVGTGNATEVLKENQVVSIDGNRGLVYEGSVIEGEKKEAEAETVTVESPLLTVTEVKVNVSMPEAARKAAATGADGVGLLRTEHMMLTTGVHPRKFIEEGREDELVNTLAENILKVADEFYPRPVWYRTLDAPTDEFKTLEGGENEPYEHNPMLGWRGIRRELDEPEILRAEFRAIKKLHEQGYTNIGIMIPLVQHPDELRKAKMIAEEAGLKPHRDVEFGIMVETPAAALIIEDFIEEGIDFVSFGTNDLTQYTLAIDRNNEHVADLYTEGHPAVLKLIERVIRKCNEAGVRTSICGQAGSIPRIVEKLVELGISSVSANTDAVAEVRKTVARAEQRLLLKAARKLL
;
A
#
# COMPACT_ATOMS: atom_id res chain seq x y z
N MET A 1 -6.81 -31.23 -19.22
CA MET A 1 -5.46 -31.77 -19.50
C MET A 1 -4.47 -30.74 -19.00
N VAL A 2 -3.44 -31.16 -18.26
CA VAL A 2 -2.37 -30.25 -17.81
C VAL A 2 -1.62 -29.76 -19.05
N LYS A 3 -1.54 -28.44 -19.25
CA LYS A 3 -0.72 -27.84 -20.30
C LYS A 3 0.66 -27.57 -19.71
N TYR A 4 1.71 -28.09 -20.35
CA TYR A 4 3.10 -27.89 -19.94
C TYR A 4 3.75 -26.72 -20.70
N VAL A 5 3.36 -26.51 -21.96
CA VAL A 5 3.64 -25.29 -22.72
C VAL A 5 2.32 -24.78 -23.31
N ALA A 6 2.18 -23.46 -23.40
CA ALA A 6 1.04 -22.81 -24.03
C ALA A 6 1.51 -21.59 -24.84
N PHE A 7 1.05 -21.46 -26.08
CA PHE A 7 1.30 -20.24 -26.86
C PHE A 7 0.42 -19.08 -26.38
N PHE A 8 0.82 -17.84 -26.65
CA PHE A 8 0.04 -16.67 -26.22
C PHE A 8 -1.40 -16.68 -26.74
N GLU A 9 -1.66 -17.21 -27.94
CA GLU A 9 -3.03 -17.28 -28.48
C GLU A 9 -3.94 -18.27 -27.71
N GLU A 10 -3.36 -19.09 -26.82
CA GLU A 10 -4.07 -20.06 -26.00
C GLU A 10 -4.30 -19.62 -24.55
N LEU A 11 -3.82 -18.43 -24.17
CA LEU A 11 -3.80 -17.91 -22.81
C LEU A 11 -4.60 -16.62 -22.71
N GLY A 12 -5.28 -16.41 -21.59
CA GLY A 12 -5.92 -15.14 -21.24
C GLY A 12 -5.67 -14.74 -19.78
N LYS A 13 -6.29 -13.64 -19.35
CA LYS A 13 -6.11 -13.07 -18.00
C LYS A 13 -6.47 -14.01 -16.84
N ASP A 14 -7.31 -15.02 -17.09
CA ASP A 14 -7.70 -15.99 -16.06
C ASP A 14 -6.67 -17.12 -15.87
N ASP A 15 -5.63 -17.19 -16.71
CA ASP A 15 -4.60 -18.23 -16.71
C ASP A 15 -3.37 -17.90 -15.84
N VAL A 16 -3.47 -16.94 -14.91
CA VAL A 16 -2.36 -16.53 -14.03
C VAL A 16 -1.76 -17.72 -13.27
N GLY A 17 -2.58 -18.67 -12.80
CA GLY A 17 -2.08 -19.86 -12.11
C GLY A 17 -1.28 -20.83 -13.00
N ILE A 18 -1.37 -20.70 -14.32
CA ILE A 18 -0.69 -21.56 -15.31
C ILE A 18 0.51 -20.85 -15.91
N ALA A 19 0.33 -19.59 -16.33
CA ALA A 19 1.31 -18.83 -17.11
C ALA A 19 2.02 -17.74 -16.30
N GLY A 20 1.68 -17.59 -15.01
CA GLY A 20 2.05 -16.42 -14.21
C GLY A 20 1.39 -15.14 -14.72
N GLY A 21 1.62 -14.06 -13.98
CA GLY A 21 1.00 -12.76 -14.27
C GLY A 21 1.35 -12.18 -15.64
N LYS A 22 2.65 -12.17 -16.01
CA LYS A 22 3.12 -11.66 -17.31
C LYS A 22 2.62 -12.52 -18.47
N GLY A 23 2.72 -13.84 -18.35
CA GLY A 23 2.30 -14.77 -19.41
C GLY A 23 0.80 -14.69 -19.70
N ALA A 24 -0.03 -14.58 -18.65
CA ALA A 24 -1.46 -14.38 -18.79
C ALA A 24 -1.81 -13.05 -19.47
N ASN A 25 -1.16 -11.95 -19.08
CA ASN A 25 -1.38 -10.64 -19.69
C ASN A 25 -0.91 -10.56 -21.15
N LEU A 26 0.22 -11.19 -21.50
CA LEU A 26 0.68 -11.29 -22.89
C LEU A 26 -0.32 -12.07 -23.77
N GLY A 27 -0.89 -13.15 -23.23
CA GLY A 27 -1.96 -13.89 -23.89
C GLY A 27 -3.21 -13.04 -24.09
N GLU A 28 -3.67 -12.35 -23.04
CA GLU A 28 -4.83 -11.46 -23.07
C GLU A 28 -4.69 -10.36 -24.14
N LEU A 29 -3.54 -9.67 -24.18
CA LEU A 29 -3.24 -8.66 -25.19
C LEU A 29 -3.22 -9.24 -26.61
N THR A 30 -2.66 -10.44 -26.78
CA THR A 30 -2.61 -11.14 -28.08
C THR A 30 -4.02 -11.45 -28.58
N GLN A 31 -4.90 -11.94 -27.71
CA GLN A 31 -6.31 -12.20 -28.05
C GLN A 31 -7.10 -10.92 -28.34
N ALA A 32 -6.74 -9.80 -27.72
CA ALA A 32 -7.32 -8.49 -27.97
C ALA A 32 -6.86 -7.85 -29.31
N GLY A 33 -5.99 -8.51 -30.08
CA GLY A 33 -5.45 -7.98 -31.33
C GLY A 33 -4.52 -6.78 -31.11
N ILE A 34 -3.87 -6.71 -29.96
CA ILE A 34 -2.77 -5.79 -29.67
C ILE A 34 -1.48 -6.39 -30.27
N PRO A 35 -0.60 -5.59 -30.90
CA PRO A 35 0.63 -6.08 -31.52
C PRO A 35 1.65 -6.52 -30.47
N VAL A 36 1.50 -7.75 -29.99
CA VAL A 36 2.44 -8.42 -29.09
C VAL A 36 3.37 -9.29 -29.93
N PRO A 37 4.70 -9.25 -29.72
CA PRO A 37 5.61 -10.19 -30.36
C PRO A 37 5.23 -11.64 -30.03
N PRO A 38 5.16 -12.54 -31.03
CA PRO A 38 4.77 -13.93 -30.82
C PRO A 38 5.64 -14.64 -29.77
N GLY A 39 5.05 -15.58 -29.06
CA GLY A 39 5.76 -16.33 -28.02
C GLY A 39 4.93 -17.44 -27.40
N PHE A 40 5.55 -18.13 -26.45
CA PHE A 40 4.94 -19.18 -25.66
C PHE A 40 5.40 -19.10 -24.21
N VAL A 41 4.66 -19.79 -23.34
CA VAL A 41 4.95 -19.88 -21.91
C VAL A 41 5.25 -21.31 -21.55
N VAL A 42 6.42 -21.53 -20.95
CA VAL A 42 6.74 -22.74 -20.19
C VAL A 42 6.03 -22.62 -18.85
N THR A 43 4.98 -23.40 -18.67
CA THR A 43 4.01 -23.21 -17.59
C THR A 43 4.57 -23.56 -16.21
N ALA A 44 3.89 -23.08 -15.16
CA ALA A 44 4.15 -23.46 -13.77
C ALA A 44 4.13 -24.99 -13.54
N ALA A 45 3.28 -25.72 -14.28
CA ALA A 45 3.21 -27.18 -14.21
C ALA A 45 4.48 -27.87 -14.75
N THR A 46 5.18 -27.24 -15.71
CA THR A 46 6.46 -27.78 -16.21
C THR A 46 7.58 -27.60 -15.20
N TYR A 47 7.59 -26.46 -14.49
CA TYR A 47 8.51 -26.26 -13.38
C TYR A 47 8.27 -27.28 -12.27
N ASP A 48 7.01 -27.47 -11.84
CA ASP A 48 6.64 -28.47 -10.81
C ASP A 48 7.06 -29.89 -11.22
N LYS A 49 6.80 -30.27 -12.48
CA LYS A 49 7.25 -31.54 -13.04
C LYS A 49 8.78 -31.68 -13.06
N PHE A 50 9.51 -30.64 -13.48
CA PHE A 50 10.97 -30.64 -13.45
C PHE A 50 11.50 -30.87 -12.03
N MET A 51 11.00 -30.13 -11.03
CA MET A 51 11.43 -30.25 -9.64
C MET A 51 11.10 -31.64 -9.05
N THR A 52 9.97 -32.23 -9.44
CA THR A 52 9.53 -33.53 -8.97
C THR A 52 10.30 -34.69 -9.61
N ASP A 53 10.42 -34.71 -10.93
CA ASP A 53 11.04 -35.81 -11.68
C ASP A 53 12.55 -35.92 -11.44
N THR A 54 13.19 -34.79 -11.16
CA THR A 54 14.63 -34.73 -10.83
C THR A 54 14.91 -34.99 -9.34
N GLY A 55 13.88 -35.02 -8.50
CA GLY A 55 14.02 -35.17 -7.05
C GLY A 55 14.57 -33.92 -6.34
N LEU A 56 14.60 -32.77 -7.01
CA LEU A 56 15.08 -31.51 -6.43
C LEU A 56 14.14 -30.91 -5.39
N GLN A 57 12.83 -31.12 -5.55
CA GLN A 57 11.81 -30.55 -4.66
C GLN A 57 12.11 -30.79 -3.15
N PRO A 58 12.27 -32.03 -2.67
CA PRO A 58 12.55 -32.25 -1.24
C PRO A 58 13.90 -31.68 -0.79
N VAL A 59 14.92 -31.69 -1.65
CA VAL A 59 16.26 -31.17 -1.31
C VAL A 59 16.20 -29.65 -1.10
N VAL A 60 15.56 -28.94 -2.02
CA VAL A 60 15.44 -27.47 -1.93
C VAL A 60 14.58 -27.07 -0.73
N MET A 61 13.49 -27.79 -0.44
CA MET A 61 12.64 -27.49 0.71
C MET A 61 13.37 -27.72 2.05
N GLU A 62 14.15 -28.81 2.17
CA GLU A 62 14.96 -29.06 3.38
C GLU A 62 16.01 -27.95 3.61
N MET A 63 16.62 -27.43 2.53
CA MET A 63 17.56 -26.31 2.63
C MET A 63 16.89 -25.01 3.08
N LEU A 64 15.65 -24.77 2.65
CA LEU A 64 14.87 -23.58 3.04
C LEU A 64 14.31 -23.71 4.47
N GLU A 65 13.84 -24.87 4.89
CA GLU A 65 13.32 -25.10 6.26
C GLU A 65 14.38 -24.86 7.35
N ASN A 66 15.66 -25.09 7.04
CA ASN A 66 16.77 -24.92 7.97
C ASN A 66 17.44 -23.54 7.88
N LEU A 67 16.97 -22.66 7.00
CA LEU A 67 17.58 -21.36 6.74
C LEU A 67 17.06 -20.30 7.72
N ASP A 68 17.98 -19.61 8.41
CA ASP A 68 17.66 -18.34 9.08
C ASP A 68 17.79 -17.18 8.07
N VAL A 69 16.66 -16.63 7.63
CA VAL A 69 16.64 -15.51 6.67
C VAL A 69 17.19 -14.20 7.23
N ASN A 70 17.32 -14.08 8.57
CA ASN A 70 17.90 -12.90 9.21
C ASN A 70 19.45 -12.96 9.24
N ASP A 71 20.07 -14.12 9.00
CA ASP A 71 21.50 -14.21 8.71
C ASP A 71 21.75 -13.99 7.22
N THR A 72 22.13 -12.76 6.87
CA THR A 72 22.41 -12.38 5.47
C THR A 72 23.49 -13.24 4.81
N LYS A 73 24.49 -13.73 5.55
CA LYS A 73 25.55 -14.55 4.95
C LYS A 73 25.05 -15.96 4.66
N GLU A 74 24.24 -16.51 5.56
CA GLU A 74 23.63 -17.81 5.36
C GLU A 74 22.64 -17.79 4.20
N LEU A 75 21.74 -16.80 4.17
CA LEU A 75 20.77 -16.59 3.09
C LEU A 75 21.44 -16.52 1.71
N GLN A 76 22.51 -15.73 1.57
CA GLN A 76 23.25 -15.62 0.31
C GLN A 76 23.90 -16.95 -0.10
N ARG A 77 24.48 -17.68 0.87
CA ARG A 77 25.10 -18.98 0.62
C ARG A 77 24.07 -20.02 0.19
N VAL A 78 22.96 -20.16 0.92
CA VAL A 78 21.89 -21.13 0.63
C VAL A 78 21.21 -20.81 -0.70
N SER A 79 20.93 -19.53 -0.97
CA SER A 79 20.41 -19.08 -2.27
C SER A 79 21.34 -19.49 -3.43
N ALA A 80 22.65 -19.23 -3.31
CA ALA A 80 23.60 -19.62 -4.34
C ALA A 80 23.64 -21.14 -4.56
N GLU A 81 23.64 -21.92 -3.47
CA GLU A 81 23.65 -23.38 -3.52
C GLU A 81 22.40 -23.95 -4.20
N ILE A 82 21.21 -23.44 -3.87
CA ILE A 82 19.95 -23.84 -4.52
C ILE A 82 19.98 -23.51 -6.02
N LYS A 83 20.44 -22.31 -6.39
CA LYS A 83 20.52 -21.89 -7.79
C LYS A 83 21.50 -22.75 -8.59
N ASP A 84 22.65 -23.08 -8.01
CA ASP A 84 23.65 -23.95 -8.63
C ASP A 84 23.11 -25.37 -8.85
N ILE A 85 22.37 -25.92 -7.88
CA ILE A 85 21.73 -27.24 -8.01
C ILE A 85 20.70 -27.23 -9.15
N ILE A 86 19.82 -26.23 -9.21
CA ILE A 86 18.78 -26.13 -10.25
C ILE A 86 19.39 -25.97 -11.64
N THR A 87 20.40 -25.11 -11.78
CA THR A 87 21.04 -24.83 -13.09
C THR A 87 21.92 -25.98 -13.58
N SER A 88 22.57 -26.72 -12.68
CA SER A 88 23.40 -27.88 -13.02
C SER A 88 22.63 -29.16 -13.29
N THR A 89 21.37 -29.25 -12.83
CA THR A 89 20.52 -30.42 -13.06
C THR A 89 20.07 -30.50 -14.52
N GLU A 90 20.20 -31.69 -15.11
CA GLU A 90 19.77 -31.97 -16.47
C GLU A 90 18.23 -31.99 -16.56
N VAL A 91 17.67 -31.32 -17.57
CA VAL A 91 16.22 -31.30 -17.78
C VAL A 91 15.77 -32.69 -18.30
N PRO A 92 14.69 -33.30 -17.78
CA PRO A 92 14.15 -34.54 -18.33
C PRO A 92 13.86 -34.48 -19.85
N GLU A 93 14.13 -35.56 -20.59
CA GLU A 93 14.05 -35.62 -22.06
C GLU A 93 12.67 -35.21 -22.63
N ASP A 94 11.59 -35.54 -21.93
CA ASP A 94 10.23 -35.17 -22.31
C ASP A 94 9.97 -33.66 -22.19
N ILE A 95 10.49 -33.02 -21.14
CA ILE A 95 10.45 -31.56 -20.96
C ILE A 95 11.36 -30.86 -21.99
N GLN A 96 12.57 -31.39 -22.22
CA GLN A 96 13.48 -30.86 -23.24
C GLN A 96 12.81 -30.85 -24.62
N THR A 97 12.29 -32.00 -25.03
CA THR A 97 11.62 -32.18 -26.33
C THR A 97 10.48 -31.18 -26.47
N LEU A 98 9.65 -31.02 -25.44
CA LEU A 98 8.53 -30.09 -25.47
C LEU A 98 8.95 -28.62 -25.67
N ILE A 99 9.98 -28.16 -24.95
CA ILE A 99 10.48 -26.78 -25.06
C ILE A 99 11.13 -26.56 -26.44
N ILE A 100 11.94 -27.51 -26.91
CA ILE A 100 12.62 -27.45 -28.21
C ILE A 100 11.59 -27.44 -29.35
N GLU A 101 10.59 -28.31 -29.32
CA GLU A 101 9.52 -28.35 -30.31
C GLU A 101 8.71 -27.05 -30.32
N SER A 102 8.44 -26.47 -29.16
CA SER A 102 7.72 -25.20 -29.03
C SER A 102 8.52 -24.03 -29.60
N TYR A 103 9.84 -24.00 -29.35
CA TYR A 103 10.74 -23.02 -29.96
C TYR A 103 10.82 -23.18 -31.48
N ASN A 104 10.97 -24.40 -31.98
CA ASN A 104 10.97 -24.67 -33.42
C ASN A 104 9.63 -24.28 -34.07
N ALA A 105 8.51 -24.52 -33.40
CA ALA A 105 7.19 -24.10 -33.86
C ALA A 105 7.05 -22.56 -33.88
N LEU A 106 7.60 -21.86 -32.88
CA LEU A 106 7.68 -20.39 -32.88
C LEU A 106 8.52 -19.89 -34.08
N CYS A 107 9.69 -20.46 -34.31
CA CYS A 107 10.54 -20.18 -35.48
C CYS A 107 9.78 -20.36 -36.81
N GLN A 108 9.05 -21.47 -36.96
CA GLN A 108 8.22 -21.72 -38.14
C GLN A 108 7.10 -20.70 -38.33
N ARG A 109 6.42 -20.30 -37.24
CA ARG A 109 5.35 -19.27 -37.29
C ARG A 109 5.88 -17.91 -37.74
N ILE A 110 7.08 -17.54 -37.29
CA ILE A 110 7.74 -16.27 -37.63
C ILE A 110 8.38 -16.35 -39.03
N GLY A 111 8.67 -17.56 -39.53
CA GLY A 111 9.29 -17.78 -40.84
C GLY A 111 10.81 -17.56 -40.82
N LYS A 112 11.47 -17.81 -39.69
CA LYS A 112 12.93 -17.74 -39.52
C LYS A 112 13.42 -19.07 -38.94
N ASP A 113 14.58 -19.55 -39.38
CA ASP A 113 15.13 -20.83 -38.89
C ASP A 113 15.56 -20.75 -37.41
N ASP A 114 16.02 -19.56 -36.97
CA ASP A 114 16.57 -19.35 -35.63
C ASP A 114 16.23 -17.94 -35.14
N VAL A 115 15.23 -17.86 -34.25
CA VAL A 115 14.64 -16.59 -33.77
C VAL A 115 15.32 -16.16 -32.48
N TYR A 116 15.73 -14.89 -32.41
CA TYR A 116 16.14 -14.29 -31.14
C TYR A 116 14.93 -14.12 -30.23
N VAL A 117 15.03 -14.59 -28.99
CA VAL A 117 13.95 -14.53 -27.99
C VAL A 117 14.38 -13.86 -26.68
N ALA A 118 13.43 -13.18 -26.05
CA ALA A 118 13.48 -12.78 -24.65
C ALA A 118 12.96 -13.95 -23.81
N ILE A 119 13.68 -14.28 -22.75
CA ILE A 119 13.27 -15.28 -21.77
C ILE A 119 13.07 -14.56 -20.45
N ARG A 120 11.82 -14.54 -19.98
CA ARG A 120 11.38 -13.74 -18.83
C ARG A 120 10.69 -14.63 -17.82
N SER A 121 11.04 -14.43 -16.56
CA SER A 121 10.32 -14.98 -15.42
C SER A 121 8.91 -14.39 -15.33
N SER A 122 7.93 -15.25 -15.01
CA SER A 122 6.52 -14.91 -14.84
C SER A 122 6.00 -15.71 -13.64
N ALA A 123 6.19 -15.19 -12.44
CA ALA A 123 5.78 -15.92 -11.23
C ALA A 123 4.25 -15.88 -11.05
N THR A 124 3.69 -16.96 -10.47
CA THR A 124 2.24 -17.06 -10.20
C THR A 124 1.77 -16.11 -9.09
N ALA A 125 2.70 -15.61 -8.28
CA ALA A 125 2.46 -14.66 -7.20
C ALA A 125 2.94 -13.23 -7.53
N GLU A 126 3.49 -12.98 -8.73
CA GLU A 126 4.15 -11.71 -9.10
C GLU A 126 3.18 -10.50 -9.12
N ASP A 127 1.92 -10.76 -9.44
CA ASP A 127 0.86 -9.75 -9.67
C ASP A 127 -0.25 -9.81 -8.60
N LEU A 128 0.04 -10.38 -7.40
CA LEU A 128 -0.92 -10.34 -6.30
C LEU A 128 -1.08 -8.89 -5.80
N PRO A 129 -2.31 -8.42 -5.49
CA PRO A 129 -2.58 -7.04 -5.07
C PRO A 129 -1.76 -6.57 -3.86
N GLU A 130 -1.30 -7.50 -3.03
CA GLU A 130 -0.53 -7.27 -1.81
C GLU A 130 0.99 -7.52 -1.98
N ALA A 131 1.43 -8.00 -3.16
CA ALA A 131 2.83 -8.36 -3.41
C ALA A 131 3.31 -7.86 -4.79
N SER A 132 4.01 -6.74 -4.79
CA SER A 132 4.70 -6.21 -5.98
C SER A 132 6.12 -6.79 -6.04
N PHE A 133 6.32 -7.85 -6.83
CA PHE A 133 7.64 -8.45 -7.08
C PHE A 133 8.46 -7.69 -8.14
N ALA A 134 8.12 -6.42 -8.40
CA ALA A 134 8.66 -5.66 -9.51
C ALA A 134 10.20 -5.55 -9.49
N GLY A 135 10.85 -5.93 -10.59
CA GLY A 135 12.31 -5.84 -10.76
C GLY A 135 13.12 -6.89 -9.99
N GLN A 136 12.47 -7.90 -9.37
CA GLN A 136 13.17 -8.91 -8.56
C GLN A 136 13.60 -10.19 -9.31
N GLN A 137 13.24 -10.37 -10.58
CA GLN A 137 13.49 -11.62 -11.30
C GLN A 137 14.18 -11.40 -12.65
N ASP A 138 14.93 -12.42 -13.08
CA ASP A 138 15.83 -12.31 -14.23
C ASP A 138 15.07 -12.21 -15.56
N THR A 139 15.59 -11.36 -16.44
CA THR A 139 15.22 -11.26 -17.85
C THR A 139 16.47 -11.44 -18.71
N PHE A 140 16.39 -12.35 -19.66
CA PHE A 140 17.49 -12.65 -20.59
C PHE A 140 17.07 -12.26 -21.99
N LEU A 141 17.88 -11.42 -22.63
CA LEU A 141 17.58 -10.83 -23.93
C LEU A 141 18.51 -11.39 -25.00
N ASN A 142 18.02 -11.44 -26.25
CA ASN A 142 18.78 -11.89 -27.42
C ASN A 142 19.29 -13.33 -27.31
N ILE A 143 18.49 -14.22 -26.72
CA ILE A 143 18.80 -15.65 -26.66
C ILE A 143 18.45 -16.30 -27.99
N ARG A 144 19.26 -17.25 -28.47
CA ARG A 144 19.06 -17.87 -29.78
C ARG A 144 19.53 -19.32 -29.77
N GLY A 145 18.80 -20.21 -30.43
CA GLY A 145 19.09 -21.64 -30.48
C GLY A 145 18.43 -22.40 -29.33
N ALA A 146 17.97 -23.62 -29.65
CA ALA A 146 17.15 -24.41 -28.74
C ALA A 146 17.87 -24.82 -27.44
N GLU A 147 19.19 -25.07 -27.52
CA GLU A 147 20.03 -25.39 -26.35
C GLU A 147 20.13 -24.21 -25.38
N ASP A 148 20.38 -23.01 -25.91
CA ASP A 148 20.44 -21.80 -25.07
C ASP A 148 19.04 -21.50 -24.48
N VAL A 149 17.96 -21.64 -25.25
CA VAL A 149 16.60 -21.46 -24.73
C VAL A 149 16.34 -22.37 -23.52
N LEU A 150 16.72 -23.64 -23.61
CA LEU A 150 16.60 -24.58 -22.50
C LEU A 150 17.44 -24.15 -21.28
N ASP A 151 18.67 -23.71 -21.51
CA ASP A 151 19.56 -23.25 -20.43
C ASP A 151 18.98 -22.03 -19.70
N TYR A 152 18.52 -21.03 -20.45
CA TYR A 152 17.97 -19.81 -19.87
C TYR A 152 16.59 -20.03 -19.23
N VAL A 153 15.78 -20.99 -19.69
CA VAL A 153 14.56 -21.42 -18.98
C VAL A 153 14.91 -21.96 -17.59
N ARG A 154 15.95 -22.80 -17.47
CA ARG A 154 16.44 -23.28 -16.16
C ARG A 154 16.95 -22.14 -15.28
N ARG A 155 17.66 -21.17 -15.85
CA ARG A 155 18.12 -19.98 -15.10
C ARG A 155 16.94 -19.17 -14.56
N CYS A 156 15.87 -18.99 -15.35
CA CYS A 156 14.64 -18.38 -14.85
C CYS A 156 14.02 -19.20 -13.71
N TRP A 157 13.98 -20.53 -13.79
CA TRP A 157 13.53 -21.36 -12.66
C TRP A 157 14.39 -21.18 -11.41
N ALA A 158 15.71 -21.09 -11.56
CA ALA A 158 16.62 -20.83 -10.45
C ALA A 158 16.41 -19.43 -9.84
N SER A 159 16.05 -18.43 -10.64
CA SER A 159 15.80 -17.05 -10.16
C SER A 159 14.67 -16.95 -9.13
N LEU A 160 13.78 -17.96 -9.06
CA LEU A 160 12.78 -18.05 -7.98
C LEU A 160 13.44 -18.10 -6.59
N PHE A 161 14.69 -18.57 -6.50
CA PHE A 161 15.45 -18.73 -5.26
C PHE A 161 16.56 -17.69 -5.10
N GLU A 162 16.44 -16.53 -5.74
CA GLU A 162 17.28 -15.38 -5.39
C GLU A 162 17.12 -15.03 -3.90
N ALA A 163 18.21 -14.61 -3.24
CA ALA A 163 18.23 -14.31 -1.81
C ALA A 163 17.11 -13.32 -1.40
N ARG A 164 16.89 -12.28 -2.22
CA ARG A 164 15.80 -11.32 -2.04
C ARG A 164 14.41 -11.94 -2.12
N ALA A 165 14.21 -12.89 -3.04
CA ALA A 165 12.94 -13.56 -3.25
C ALA A 165 12.65 -14.56 -2.13
N ILE A 166 13.68 -15.23 -1.60
CA ILE A 166 13.57 -16.08 -0.40
C ILE A 166 13.20 -15.23 0.81
N PHE A 167 13.99 -14.18 1.10
CA PHE A 167 13.74 -13.27 2.23
C PHE A 167 12.34 -12.68 2.21
N TYR A 168 11.92 -12.15 1.06
CA TYR A 168 10.59 -11.58 0.90
C TYR A 168 9.48 -12.59 1.18
N ARG A 169 9.63 -13.84 0.73
CA ARG A 169 8.63 -14.87 0.97
C ARG A 169 8.54 -15.23 2.45
N GLU A 170 9.66 -15.36 3.16
CA GLU A 170 9.64 -15.63 4.59
C GLU A 170 9.06 -14.45 5.39
N GLU A 171 9.46 -13.21 5.12
CA GLU A 171 8.89 -12.02 5.79
C GLU A 171 7.38 -11.88 5.61
N ASN A 172 6.84 -12.35 4.49
CA ASN A 172 5.40 -12.30 4.19
C ASN A 172 4.70 -13.65 4.45
N ASN A 173 5.36 -14.62 5.10
CA ASN A 173 4.84 -15.95 5.42
C ASN A 173 4.26 -16.71 4.20
N PHE A 174 4.90 -16.57 3.03
CA PHE A 174 4.57 -17.32 1.83
C PHE A 174 5.22 -18.71 1.87
N ASP A 175 4.38 -19.75 1.89
CA ASP A 175 4.82 -21.14 1.80
C ASP A 175 5.64 -21.41 0.52
N HIS A 176 6.93 -21.66 0.69
CA HIS A 176 7.88 -21.95 -0.39
C HIS A 176 7.43 -23.10 -1.30
N SER A 177 6.68 -24.08 -0.77
CA SER A 177 6.22 -25.24 -1.53
C SER A 177 5.06 -24.92 -2.49
N LYS A 178 4.40 -23.76 -2.31
CA LYS A 178 3.24 -23.33 -3.09
C LYS A 178 3.54 -22.25 -4.11
N VAL A 179 4.78 -21.79 -4.20
CA VAL A 179 5.18 -20.76 -5.17
C VAL A 179 5.75 -21.41 -6.41
N TYR A 180 5.06 -21.21 -7.52
CA TYR A 180 5.48 -21.71 -8.83
C TYR A 180 5.86 -20.56 -9.76
N ILE A 181 6.74 -20.86 -10.71
CA ILE A 181 7.21 -19.92 -11.72
C ILE A 181 6.92 -20.46 -13.13
N ALA A 182 6.34 -19.63 -13.96
CA ALA A 182 6.28 -19.84 -15.39
C ALA A 182 7.39 -19.02 -16.07
N VAL A 183 7.75 -19.41 -17.29
CA VAL A 183 8.79 -18.73 -18.08
C VAL A 183 8.23 -18.36 -19.44
N VAL A 184 8.21 -17.07 -19.73
CA VAL A 184 7.80 -16.51 -21.02
C VAL A 184 8.98 -16.57 -21.98
N VAL A 185 8.77 -17.16 -23.15
CA VAL A 185 9.71 -17.17 -24.29
C VAL A 185 9.05 -16.40 -25.43
N GLN A 186 9.56 -15.20 -25.71
CA GLN A 186 8.93 -14.23 -26.63
C GLN A 186 9.91 -13.78 -27.70
N GLU A 187 9.48 -13.57 -28.95
CA GLU A 187 10.34 -12.98 -30.00
C GLU A 187 10.94 -11.65 -29.54
N MET A 188 12.26 -11.49 -29.73
CA MET A 188 12.94 -10.23 -29.51
C MET A 188 12.56 -9.22 -30.60
N VAL A 189 12.06 -8.07 -30.15
CA VAL A 189 12.02 -6.86 -30.95
C VAL A 189 13.40 -6.20 -30.87
N ASP A 190 14.09 -6.05 -31.99
CA ASP A 190 15.38 -5.35 -32.06
C ASP A 190 15.13 -3.84 -32.07
N ALA A 191 14.69 -3.35 -30.91
CA ALA A 191 14.10 -2.03 -30.78
C ALA A 191 15.13 -0.91 -31.01
N GLU A 192 14.76 0.05 -31.84
CA GLU A 192 15.50 1.31 -31.98
C GLU A 192 15.15 2.28 -30.84
N LYS A 193 13.94 2.16 -30.32
CA LYS A 193 13.37 2.97 -29.26
C LYS A 193 12.49 2.08 -28.40
N ALA A 194 12.56 2.24 -27.09
CA ALA A 194 11.73 1.49 -26.17
C ALA A 194 11.47 2.31 -24.90
N GLY A 195 10.47 1.88 -24.15
CA GLY A 195 10.16 2.51 -22.88
C GLY A 195 8.88 2.00 -22.26
N VAL A 196 8.27 2.85 -21.45
CA VAL A 196 7.12 2.54 -20.62
C VAL A 196 6.02 3.58 -20.86
N MET A 197 4.77 3.19 -20.65
CA MET A 197 3.61 4.04 -20.80
C MET A 197 2.59 3.76 -19.71
N PHE A 198 2.14 4.82 -19.04
CA PHE A 198 1.02 4.82 -18.12
C PHE A 198 -0.19 5.45 -18.78
N THR A 199 -1.32 4.76 -18.72
CA THR A 199 -2.58 5.18 -19.36
C THR A 199 -3.34 6.28 -18.59
N VAL A 200 -2.87 6.61 -17.39
CA VAL A 200 -3.22 7.78 -16.57
C VAL A 200 -1.96 8.27 -15.87
N HIS A 201 -2.02 9.42 -15.21
CA HIS A 201 -0.90 9.89 -14.39
C HIS A 201 -0.62 8.90 -13.23
N PRO A 202 0.58 8.30 -13.13
CA PRO A 202 0.83 7.21 -12.17
C PRO A 202 0.80 7.64 -10.70
N SER A 203 1.06 8.93 -10.42
CA SER A 203 1.01 9.49 -9.06
C SER A 203 -0.31 10.17 -8.68
N THR A 204 -1.00 10.86 -9.60
CA THR A 204 -2.20 11.65 -9.28
C THR A 204 -3.49 11.00 -9.79
N GLY A 205 -3.42 10.04 -10.70
CA GLY A 205 -4.59 9.49 -11.38
C GLY A 205 -5.27 10.44 -12.37
N GLU A 206 -4.69 11.60 -12.66
CA GLU A 206 -5.21 12.49 -13.71
C GLU A 206 -5.31 11.74 -15.05
N ASP A 207 -6.39 12.00 -15.81
CA ASP A 207 -6.70 11.33 -17.07
C ASP A 207 -5.84 11.80 -18.25
N ARG A 208 -4.51 11.66 -18.11
CA ARG A 208 -3.49 11.96 -19.11
C ARG A 208 -2.53 10.79 -19.24
N ILE A 209 -2.11 10.49 -20.46
CA ILE A 209 -1.16 9.41 -20.73
C ILE A 209 0.26 9.94 -20.51
N LEU A 210 1.06 9.19 -19.76
CA LEU A 210 2.49 9.41 -19.63
C LEU A 210 3.23 8.39 -20.48
N ILE A 211 4.11 8.85 -21.37
CA ILE A 211 5.01 8.00 -22.15
C ILE A 211 6.44 8.37 -21.78
N GLU A 212 7.24 7.39 -21.40
CA GLU A 212 8.69 7.54 -21.24
C GLU A 212 9.41 6.72 -22.30
N GLY A 213 10.45 7.28 -22.94
CA GLY A 213 11.18 6.61 -24.01
C GLY A 213 12.68 6.88 -24.02
N SER A 214 13.46 5.86 -24.35
CA SER A 214 14.91 5.95 -24.57
C SER A 214 15.33 5.24 -25.87
N TRP A 215 16.61 5.37 -26.22
CA TRP A 215 17.21 4.72 -27.40
C TRP A 215 17.55 3.25 -27.10
N GLY A 216 17.38 2.39 -28.10
CA GLY A 216 17.68 0.97 -28.03
C GLY A 216 16.62 0.15 -27.28
N LEU A 217 17.05 -0.95 -26.66
CA LEU A 217 16.21 -1.86 -25.89
C LEU A 217 15.73 -1.22 -24.58
N GLY A 218 14.55 -1.65 -24.10
CA GLY A 218 13.87 -1.08 -22.92
C GLY A 218 14.62 -1.24 -21.59
N GLU A 219 15.66 -2.08 -21.54
CA GLU A 219 16.48 -2.37 -20.36
C GLU A 219 16.98 -1.09 -19.65
N ALA A 220 17.36 -0.06 -20.41
CA ALA A 220 17.84 1.19 -19.83
C ALA A 220 16.77 1.92 -19.02
N VAL A 221 15.52 1.90 -19.50
CA VAL A 221 14.38 2.59 -18.87
C VAL A 221 13.87 1.79 -17.67
N VAL A 222 13.67 0.48 -17.85
CA VAL A 222 13.14 -0.40 -16.80
C VAL A 222 14.09 -0.51 -15.61
N SER A 223 15.41 -0.57 -15.85
CA SER A 223 16.41 -0.57 -14.77
C SER A 223 16.61 0.81 -14.12
N GLY A 224 16.05 1.88 -14.69
CA GLY A 224 16.28 3.26 -14.25
C GLY A 224 17.71 3.77 -14.48
N SER A 225 18.52 3.06 -15.27
CA SER A 225 19.93 3.40 -15.55
C SER A 225 20.09 4.62 -16.49
N VAL A 226 18.99 5.24 -16.88
CA VAL A 226 18.95 6.42 -17.75
C VAL A 226 17.78 7.30 -17.35
N THR A 227 17.90 8.62 -17.57
CA THR A 227 16.76 9.54 -17.52
C THR A 227 16.10 9.55 -18.92
N PRO A 228 14.91 8.93 -19.09
CA PRO A 228 14.26 8.87 -20.39
C PRO A 228 13.69 10.23 -20.80
N ASP A 229 13.30 10.35 -22.08
CA ASP A 229 12.40 11.43 -22.46
C ASP A 229 11.01 11.18 -21.87
N THR A 230 10.33 12.23 -21.43
CA THR A 230 8.99 12.17 -20.87
C THR A 230 8.02 12.93 -21.77
N TYR A 231 6.86 12.34 -22.08
CA TYR A 231 5.82 12.92 -22.91
C TYR A 231 4.47 12.80 -22.21
N TRP A 232 3.82 13.92 -21.96
CA TRP A 232 2.46 13.99 -21.44
C TRP A 232 1.48 14.18 -22.59
N VAL A 233 0.52 13.28 -22.71
CA VAL A 233 -0.43 13.26 -23.82
C VAL A 233 -1.85 13.34 -23.29
N ASP A 234 -2.66 14.20 -23.91
CA ASP A 234 -4.10 14.27 -23.66
C ASP A 234 -4.76 12.99 -24.16
N LYS A 235 -5.42 12.25 -23.26
CA LYS A 235 -5.96 10.93 -23.57
C LYS A 235 -7.14 10.98 -24.55
N GLY A 236 -7.97 12.02 -24.46
CA GLY A 236 -9.15 12.17 -25.30
C GLY A 236 -8.82 12.54 -26.76
N THR A 237 -7.79 13.36 -26.97
CA THR A 237 -7.41 13.89 -28.29
C THR A 237 -6.14 13.28 -28.86
N GLY A 238 -5.34 12.57 -28.06
CA GLY A 238 -4.04 12.01 -28.45
C GLY A 238 -2.96 13.06 -28.70
N LYS A 239 -3.18 14.32 -28.27
CA LYS A 239 -2.26 15.44 -28.51
C LYS A 239 -1.20 15.54 -27.41
N LEU A 240 0.04 15.79 -27.82
CA LEU A 240 1.13 16.11 -26.90
C LEU A 240 0.83 17.42 -26.14
N LEU A 241 0.85 17.36 -24.82
CA LEU A 241 0.63 18.49 -23.90
C LEU A 241 1.97 19.12 -23.48
N GLU A 242 2.87 18.28 -22.96
CA GLU A 242 4.19 18.68 -22.47
C GLU A 242 5.20 17.57 -22.82
N PHE A 243 6.46 17.96 -23.03
CA PHE A 243 7.54 16.98 -23.13
C PHE A 243 8.83 17.52 -22.51
N THR A 244 9.63 16.59 -21.99
CA THR A 244 10.96 16.84 -21.44
C THR A 244 11.93 15.89 -22.10
N VAL A 245 13.07 16.41 -22.55
CA VAL A 245 14.14 15.58 -23.11
C VAL A 245 15.10 15.22 -21.99
N GLY A 246 15.21 13.92 -21.70
CA GLY A 246 16.14 13.39 -20.71
C GLY A 246 17.55 13.22 -21.28
N GLU A 247 18.55 13.27 -20.41
CA GLU A 247 19.94 12.99 -20.79
C GLU A 247 20.15 11.47 -20.91
N LYS A 248 20.16 10.96 -22.14
CA LYS A 248 20.25 9.52 -22.40
C LYS A 248 21.70 9.11 -22.58
N ASN A 249 22.41 8.85 -21.48
CA ASN A 249 23.85 8.57 -21.52
C ASN A 249 24.21 7.19 -22.07
N ILE A 250 23.34 6.20 -21.86
CA ILE A 250 23.56 4.80 -22.25
C ILE A 250 22.37 4.24 -23.04
N MET A 251 22.65 3.25 -23.88
CA MET A 251 21.64 2.43 -24.54
C MET A 251 22.09 0.98 -24.61
N PHE A 252 21.11 0.08 -24.71
CA PHE A 252 21.35 -1.34 -24.95
C PHE A 252 20.96 -1.68 -26.38
N THR A 253 21.85 -2.36 -27.10
CA THR A 253 21.59 -2.80 -28.47
C THR A 253 22.04 -4.25 -28.65
N ARG A 254 21.53 -4.91 -29.69
CA ARG A 254 22.05 -6.21 -30.10
C ARG A 254 23.30 -6.04 -30.97
N GLU A 255 24.42 -6.56 -30.51
CA GLU A 255 25.69 -6.63 -31.26
C GLU A 255 26.24 -8.06 -31.18
N ASP A 256 26.65 -8.64 -32.32
CA ASP A 256 27.10 -10.03 -32.44
C ASP A 256 26.15 -11.06 -31.78
N GLY A 257 24.85 -10.77 -31.80
CA GLY A 257 23.81 -11.62 -31.22
C GLY A 257 23.69 -11.54 -29.70
N ARG A 258 24.34 -10.57 -29.04
CA ARG A 258 24.25 -10.35 -27.59
C ARG A 258 23.78 -8.94 -27.28
N THR A 259 23.18 -8.77 -26.10
CA THR A 259 22.85 -7.46 -25.56
C THR A 259 24.12 -6.78 -25.05
N VAL A 260 24.43 -5.60 -25.59
CA VAL A 260 25.61 -4.80 -25.22
C VAL A 260 25.17 -3.44 -24.71
N LYS A 261 25.66 -3.06 -23.52
CA LYS A 261 25.55 -1.69 -22.98
C LYS A 261 26.60 -0.82 -23.64
N LYS A 262 26.19 0.29 -24.24
CA LYS A 262 27.09 1.29 -24.82
C LYS A 262 26.64 2.71 -24.54
N GLU A 263 27.56 3.65 -24.68
CA GLU A 263 27.21 5.06 -24.63
C GLU A 263 26.37 5.45 -25.84
N VAL A 264 25.36 6.28 -25.60
CA VAL A 264 24.60 6.90 -26.70
C VAL A 264 25.52 7.90 -27.41
N PRO A 265 25.54 7.93 -28.75
CA PRO A 265 26.30 8.92 -29.51
C PRO A 265 25.97 10.35 -29.05
N PRO A 266 26.96 11.25 -28.89
CA PRO A 266 26.74 12.61 -28.36
C PRO A 266 25.62 13.40 -29.06
N GLU A 267 25.44 13.18 -30.36
CA GLU A 267 24.39 13.79 -31.18
C GLU A 267 22.97 13.28 -30.89
N LEU A 268 22.83 12.14 -30.22
CA LEU A 268 21.56 11.52 -29.84
C LEU A 268 21.21 11.68 -28.36
N ARG A 269 22.19 11.92 -27.48
CA ARG A 269 22.00 11.98 -26.00
C ARG A 269 20.89 12.95 -25.59
N ASN A 270 20.92 14.15 -26.16
CA ASN A 270 19.99 15.24 -25.88
C ASN A 270 18.97 15.47 -27.00
N LYS A 271 18.78 14.46 -27.87
CA LYS A 271 17.77 14.51 -28.93
C LYS A 271 16.49 13.85 -28.44
N ARG A 272 15.35 14.41 -28.85
CA ARG A 272 14.02 13.83 -28.66
C ARG A 272 13.93 12.47 -29.37
N VAL A 273 13.50 11.44 -28.64
CA VAL A 273 13.42 10.04 -29.07
C VAL A 273 12.22 9.79 -29.98
N LEU A 274 11.03 10.20 -29.54
CA LEU A 274 9.77 9.90 -30.22
C LEU A 274 9.30 11.06 -31.09
N SER A 275 8.89 10.76 -32.32
CA SER A 275 8.17 11.67 -33.21
C SER A 275 6.72 11.84 -32.77
N ASP A 276 6.05 12.90 -33.23
CA ASP A 276 4.62 13.13 -32.90
C ASP A 276 3.72 11.98 -33.39
N GLY A 277 4.06 11.34 -34.51
CA GLY A 277 3.33 10.19 -35.04
C GLY A 277 3.44 8.95 -34.15
N GLU A 278 4.63 8.67 -33.62
CA GLU A 278 4.86 7.57 -32.70
C GLU A 278 4.17 7.80 -31.34
N ILE A 279 4.18 9.04 -30.85
CA ILE A 279 3.46 9.42 -29.62
C ILE A 279 1.95 9.18 -29.78
N ALA A 280 1.37 9.61 -30.90
CA ALA A 280 -0.05 9.40 -31.18
C ALA A 280 -0.39 7.90 -31.30
N ALA A 281 0.48 7.11 -31.92
CA ALA A 281 0.29 5.66 -32.05
C ALA A 281 0.33 4.95 -30.68
N LEU A 282 1.28 5.33 -29.81
CA LEU A 282 1.38 4.82 -28.45
C LEU A 282 0.16 5.23 -27.61
N ALA A 283 -0.26 6.49 -27.68
CA ALA A 283 -1.43 6.98 -26.94
C ALA A 283 -2.72 6.24 -27.33
N GLU A 284 -2.92 5.99 -28.63
CA GLU A 284 -4.05 5.19 -29.11
C GLU A 284 -3.95 3.73 -28.64
N MET A 285 -2.73 3.16 -28.61
CA MET A 285 -2.51 1.82 -28.07
C MET A 285 -2.86 1.75 -26.58
N GLY A 286 -2.40 2.72 -25.79
CA GLY A 286 -2.69 2.81 -24.35
C GLY A 286 -4.18 2.93 -24.07
N ARG A 287 -4.90 3.73 -24.87
CA ARG A 287 -6.36 3.83 -24.79
C ARG A 287 -7.05 2.50 -25.06
N ARG A 288 -6.67 1.81 -26.14
CA ARG A 288 -7.21 0.47 -26.48
C ARG A 288 -6.96 -0.55 -25.37
N ILE A 289 -5.76 -0.54 -24.79
CA ILE A 289 -5.38 -1.45 -23.70
C ILE A 289 -6.19 -1.15 -22.44
N GLN A 290 -6.29 0.11 -22.02
CA GLN A 290 -7.10 0.48 -20.85
C GLN A 290 -8.58 0.16 -21.07
N ASP A 291 -9.14 0.45 -22.26
CA ASP A 291 -10.54 0.13 -22.59
C ASP A 291 -10.81 -1.38 -22.52
N HIS A 292 -9.84 -2.20 -22.93
CA HIS A 292 -9.93 -3.67 -22.88
C HIS A 292 -9.96 -4.20 -21.45
N TYR A 293 -9.05 -3.71 -20.59
CA TYR A 293 -8.97 -4.16 -19.19
C TYR A 293 -10.01 -3.51 -18.27
N GLY A 294 -10.51 -2.31 -18.61
CA GLY A 294 -11.45 -1.54 -17.79
C GLY A 294 -10.80 -0.85 -16.59
N SER A 295 -9.47 -0.82 -16.51
CA SER A 295 -8.70 -0.20 -15.43
C SER A 295 -7.39 0.41 -15.96
N PRO A 296 -6.82 1.43 -15.29
CA PRO A 296 -5.55 2.02 -15.71
C PRO A 296 -4.42 0.99 -15.74
N GLN A 297 -3.65 1.01 -16.82
CA GLN A 297 -2.53 0.13 -17.12
C GLN A 297 -1.18 0.85 -17.16
N ASP A 298 -0.15 0.17 -16.66
CA ASP A 298 1.28 0.36 -16.87
C ASP A 298 1.72 -0.64 -17.96
N THR A 299 2.40 -0.16 -19.00
CA THR A 299 2.72 -0.95 -20.19
C THR A 299 4.16 -0.74 -20.63
N GLU A 300 4.82 -1.80 -21.09
CA GLU A 300 6.13 -1.73 -21.74
C GLU A 300 6.00 -1.81 -23.25
N TRP A 301 6.76 -0.99 -23.97
CA TRP A 301 6.67 -0.87 -25.41
C TRP A 301 8.04 -0.80 -26.10
N ALA A 302 8.07 -1.24 -27.36
CA ALA A 302 9.21 -1.13 -28.25
C ALA A 302 8.77 -0.68 -29.65
N ILE A 303 9.66 0.04 -30.34
CA ILE A 303 9.50 0.46 -31.73
C ILE A 303 10.65 -0.10 -32.55
N MET A 304 10.31 -0.78 -33.64
CA MET A 304 11.23 -1.30 -34.65
C MET A 304 10.65 -0.98 -36.02
N ASP A 305 11.44 -0.36 -36.90
CA ASP A 305 11.01 0.05 -38.25
C ASP A 305 9.73 0.93 -38.28
N GLY A 306 9.44 1.64 -37.20
CA GLY A 306 8.25 2.48 -37.03
C GLY A 306 7.00 1.74 -36.54
N ASP A 307 7.04 0.41 -36.41
CA ASP A 307 5.96 -0.39 -35.85
C ASP A 307 6.06 -0.46 -34.33
N VAL A 308 4.91 -0.32 -33.65
CA VAL A 308 4.80 -0.34 -32.19
C VAL A 308 4.44 -1.75 -31.72
N TYR A 309 5.24 -2.28 -30.79
CA TYR A 309 5.05 -3.57 -30.16
C TYR A 309 4.83 -3.43 -28.65
N MET A 310 3.84 -4.13 -28.11
CA MET A 310 3.59 -4.22 -26.67
C MET A 310 4.31 -5.41 -26.07
N LEU A 311 5.12 -5.14 -25.05
CA LEU A 311 5.99 -6.13 -24.42
C LEU A 311 5.44 -6.59 -23.06
N GLN A 312 4.57 -5.80 -22.41
CA GLN A 312 3.96 -6.10 -21.12
C GLN A 312 2.77 -5.15 -20.86
N SER A 313 1.78 -5.60 -20.08
CA SER A 313 0.75 -4.74 -19.46
C SER A 313 0.40 -5.26 -18.07
N ARG A 314 0.19 -4.36 -17.11
CA ARG A 314 -0.33 -4.66 -15.77
C ARG A 314 -1.14 -3.49 -15.20
N PRO A 315 -2.06 -3.73 -14.26
CA PRO A 315 -2.82 -2.65 -13.62
C PRO A 315 -1.90 -1.73 -12.80
N ILE A 316 -2.20 -0.42 -12.80
CA ILE A 316 -1.56 0.54 -11.90
C ILE A 316 -2.21 0.40 -10.52
N THR A 317 -1.48 -0.16 -9.56
CA THR A 317 -1.97 -0.42 -8.19
C THR A 317 -1.74 0.75 -7.23
N THR A 318 -0.92 1.73 -7.61
CA THR A 318 -0.46 2.84 -6.76
C THR A 318 -1.29 4.12 -6.85
N LEU A 319 -2.43 4.10 -7.54
CA LEU A 319 -3.30 5.26 -7.69
C LEU A 319 -4.03 5.57 -6.37
N GLY A 320 -3.39 6.36 -5.52
CA GLY A 320 -4.03 7.09 -4.42
C GLY A 320 -4.76 8.34 -4.93
N GLU A 321 -5.73 8.83 -4.17
CA GLU A 321 -6.49 10.05 -4.51
C GLU A 321 -5.54 11.24 -4.79
N ALA A 322 -5.77 11.94 -5.91
CA ALA A 322 -5.09 13.17 -6.28
C ALA A 322 -5.09 14.14 -5.08
N THR A 323 -3.90 14.52 -4.61
CA THR A 323 -3.77 15.56 -3.59
C THR A 323 -4.01 16.92 -4.25
N GLU A 324 -4.92 17.72 -3.69
CA GLU A 324 -5.17 19.10 -4.15
C GLU A 324 -3.87 19.89 -4.22
N GLU A 325 -3.71 20.65 -5.32
CA GLU A 325 -2.53 21.47 -5.59
C GLU A 325 -2.29 22.44 -4.44
N THR A 326 -1.30 22.14 -3.59
CA THR A 326 -0.88 23.07 -2.56
C THR A 326 0.01 24.11 -3.23
N GLU A 327 -0.53 25.31 -3.38
CA GLU A 327 0.14 26.41 -4.06
C GLU A 327 1.34 26.91 -3.22
N VAL A 328 2.55 26.46 -3.59
CA VAL A 328 3.82 26.84 -2.95
C VAL A 328 4.04 28.35 -3.09
N LYS A 329 4.10 29.07 -1.95
CA LYS A 329 4.51 30.49 -1.93
C LYS A 329 5.94 30.56 -2.48
N SER A 330 6.17 31.44 -3.46
CA SER A 330 7.43 31.63 -4.17
C SER A 330 8.65 31.65 -3.24
N ARG A 331 9.35 30.51 -3.17
CA ARG A 331 10.72 30.40 -2.68
C ARG A 331 11.62 29.95 -3.83
N GLU A 332 12.91 30.23 -3.72
CA GLU A 332 13.89 29.85 -4.73
C GLU A 332 13.86 28.32 -4.95
N ILE A 333 13.62 27.92 -6.19
CA ILE A 333 13.70 26.52 -6.62
C ILE A 333 15.20 26.20 -6.72
N LEU A 334 15.65 25.26 -5.88
CA LEU A 334 17.04 24.82 -5.86
C LEU A 334 17.30 23.82 -6.98
N VAL A 335 16.38 22.87 -7.17
CA VAL A 335 16.50 21.81 -8.16
C VAL A 335 15.12 21.42 -8.69
N LYS A 336 15.05 21.01 -9.96
CA LYS A 336 13.84 20.51 -10.62
C LYS A 336 14.12 19.12 -11.22
N GLY A 337 13.18 18.21 -11.06
CA GLY A 337 13.17 16.88 -11.66
C GLY A 337 11.76 16.45 -12.02
N LEU A 338 11.53 15.13 -12.04
CA LEU A 338 10.24 14.49 -12.27
C LEU A 338 9.57 14.18 -10.93
N GLY A 339 8.29 14.53 -10.79
CA GLY A 339 7.47 14.15 -9.64
C GLY A 339 7.18 12.65 -9.65
N ALA A 340 7.93 11.87 -8.88
CA ALA A 340 7.85 10.42 -8.89
C ALA A 340 6.80 9.90 -7.90
N SER A 341 6.76 10.43 -6.68
CA SER A 341 5.81 10.03 -5.64
C SER A 341 5.17 11.27 -5.03
N PRO A 342 3.83 11.34 -4.89
CA PRO A 342 3.13 12.56 -4.54
C PRO A 342 3.38 12.98 -3.09
N GLY A 343 3.14 14.26 -2.80
CA GLY A 343 3.19 14.82 -1.46
C GLY A 343 4.26 15.88 -1.25
N LEU A 344 4.20 16.53 -0.08
CA LEU A 344 5.10 17.58 0.35
C LEU A 344 5.83 17.15 1.62
N ALA A 345 7.14 17.29 1.64
CA ALA A 345 7.93 17.06 2.84
C ALA A 345 9.03 18.11 2.99
N SER A 346 9.47 18.33 4.23
CA SER A 346 10.60 19.20 4.54
C SER A 346 11.54 18.47 5.48
N GLY A 347 12.84 18.62 5.28
CA GLY A 347 13.83 17.96 6.13
C GLY A 347 15.25 18.41 5.79
N LYS A 348 16.21 17.89 6.56
CA LYS A 348 17.64 18.14 6.30
C LYS A 348 18.13 17.19 5.23
N VAL A 349 18.81 17.75 4.22
CA VAL A 349 19.48 16.99 3.17
C VAL A 349 20.57 16.11 3.77
N LYS A 350 20.55 14.83 3.41
CA LYS A 350 21.62 13.87 3.66
C LYS A 350 22.09 13.30 2.34
N ILE A 351 23.34 13.59 1.97
CA ILE A 351 23.89 13.15 0.69
C ILE A 351 24.54 11.78 0.87
N ILE A 352 23.99 10.78 0.19
CA ILE A 352 24.47 9.40 0.22
C ILE A 352 25.10 9.08 -1.12
N ARG A 353 26.41 8.81 -1.14
CA ARG A 353 27.13 8.41 -2.36
C ARG A 353 27.36 6.90 -2.38
N GLU A 354 27.52 6.29 -1.21
CA GLU A 354 27.85 4.88 -1.05
C GLU A 354 26.95 4.20 0.00
N ILE A 355 26.71 2.89 -0.13
CA ILE A 355 25.79 2.11 0.72
C ILE A 355 26.18 2.13 2.21
N HIS A 356 27.47 2.21 2.53
CA HIS A 356 27.92 2.25 3.93
C HIS A 356 27.60 3.59 4.64
N GLU A 357 27.09 4.59 3.90
CA GLU A 357 26.71 5.88 4.45
C GLU A 357 25.23 5.94 4.87
N LEU A 358 24.45 4.88 4.66
CA LEU A 358 23.01 4.83 4.93
C LEU A 358 22.63 5.12 6.40
N ASP A 359 23.55 4.87 7.34
CA ASP A 359 23.38 5.16 8.76
C ASP A 359 23.33 6.68 9.06
N LYS A 360 23.70 7.54 8.10
CA LYS A 360 23.54 9.00 8.22
C LYS A 360 22.08 9.44 8.21
N ILE A 361 21.17 8.62 7.66
CA ILE A 361 19.75 8.95 7.50
C ILE A 361 19.02 8.71 8.82
N GLN A 362 18.55 9.80 9.43
CA GLN A 362 17.69 9.77 10.61
C GLN A 362 16.22 10.04 10.22
N MET A 363 15.32 9.76 11.15
CA MET A 363 13.89 9.97 10.92
C MET A 363 13.61 11.46 10.63
N GLY A 364 12.98 11.74 9.48
CA GLY A 364 12.66 13.11 9.06
C GLY A 364 13.67 13.77 8.11
N ASP A 365 14.80 13.14 7.80
CA ASP A 365 15.78 13.65 6.83
C ASP A 365 15.31 13.48 5.37
N ILE A 366 15.87 14.30 4.46
CA ILE A 366 15.69 14.16 3.01
C ILE A 366 16.89 13.39 2.45
N LEU A 367 16.63 12.19 1.90
CA LEU A 367 17.65 11.37 1.24
C LEU A 367 17.97 11.96 -0.14
N VAL A 368 19.25 12.29 -0.39
CA VAL A 368 19.73 12.76 -1.70
C VAL A 368 20.82 11.83 -2.19
N THR A 369 20.66 11.26 -3.39
CA THR A 369 21.63 10.31 -3.97
C THR A 369 21.62 10.35 -5.50
N VAL A 370 22.59 9.70 -6.16
CA VAL A 370 22.62 9.62 -7.63
C VAL A 370 21.48 8.72 -8.12
N MET A 371 21.38 7.53 -7.54
CA MET A 371 20.35 6.54 -7.81
C MET A 371 20.15 5.67 -6.57
N THR A 372 18.93 5.21 -6.32
CA THR A 372 18.66 4.27 -5.22
C THR A 372 18.83 2.82 -5.64
N THR A 373 19.30 1.95 -4.75
CA THR A 373 19.31 0.50 -4.91
C THR A 373 18.40 -0.18 -3.87
N PRO A 374 18.01 -1.46 -4.06
CA PRO A 374 17.19 -2.19 -3.09
C PRO A 374 17.75 -2.23 -1.67
N ASP A 375 19.08 -2.23 -1.51
CA ASP A 375 19.73 -2.21 -0.19
C ASP A 375 19.45 -0.91 0.60
N MET A 376 18.96 0.14 -0.07
CA MET A 376 18.67 1.43 0.52
C MET A 376 17.25 1.52 1.11
N VAL A 377 16.38 0.53 0.89
CA VAL A 377 14.98 0.51 1.37
C VAL A 377 14.85 0.79 2.88
N PRO A 378 15.69 0.20 3.78
CA PRO A 378 15.61 0.53 5.20
C PRO A 378 15.88 2.01 5.51
N ALA A 379 16.76 2.66 4.75
CA ALA A 379 17.02 4.09 4.89
C ALA A 379 15.94 4.94 4.25
N MET A 380 15.38 4.50 3.10
CA MET A 380 14.23 5.15 2.47
C MET A 380 13.05 5.22 3.42
N LYS A 381 12.74 4.14 4.17
CA LYS A 381 11.70 4.13 5.21
C LYS A 381 11.89 5.17 6.33
N ARG A 382 13.13 5.59 6.60
CA ARG A 382 13.43 6.63 7.61
C ARG A 382 13.34 8.05 7.04
N ALA A 383 13.51 8.21 5.74
CA ALA A 383 13.49 9.51 5.09
C ALA A 383 12.07 10.11 5.03
N SER A 384 11.96 11.42 5.17
CA SER A 384 10.70 12.15 4.93
C SER A 384 10.48 12.47 3.45
N GLY A 385 11.53 12.40 2.62
CA GLY A 385 11.48 12.64 1.19
C GLY A 385 12.75 12.17 0.49
N ILE A 386 12.67 11.88 -0.80
CA ILE A 386 13.76 11.29 -1.59
C ILE A 386 14.01 12.10 -2.87
N ILE A 387 15.27 12.47 -3.11
CA ILE A 387 15.70 13.18 -4.32
C ILE A 387 16.81 12.38 -5.01
N THR A 388 16.66 12.11 -6.31
CA THR A 388 17.72 11.46 -7.11
C THR A 388 18.19 12.29 -8.31
N ASP A 389 19.47 12.18 -8.65
CA ASP A 389 20.02 12.79 -9.88
C ASP A 389 19.53 12.05 -11.13
N GLU A 390 19.48 10.73 -11.07
CA GLU A 390 19.09 9.87 -12.20
C GLU A 390 17.75 9.15 -11.93
N GLY A 391 17.10 8.73 -13.02
CA GLY A 391 15.90 7.88 -13.00
C GLY A 391 14.63 8.57 -13.51
N GLY A 392 13.74 7.78 -14.12
CA GLY A 392 12.38 8.18 -14.53
C GLY A 392 11.31 7.81 -13.51
N VAL A 393 10.03 8.01 -13.84
CA VAL A 393 8.92 7.69 -12.92
C VAL A 393 8.75 6.19 -12.61
N THR A 394 9.51 5.33 -13.29
CA THR A 394 9.55 3.87 -13.11
C THR A 394 10.82 3.37 -12.45
N CYS A 395 11.74 4.25 -12.07
CA CYS A 395 12.98 3.82 -11.42
C CYS A 395 12.69 3.25 -10.02
N HIS A 396 13.67 2.54 -9.46
CA HIS A 396 13.58 1.97 -8.12
C HIS A 396 13.12 2.99 -7.07
N ALA A 397 13.68 4.21 -7.10
CA ALA A 397 13.31 5.27 -6.17
C ALA A 397 11.82 5.61 -6.27
N ALA A 398 11.30 5.74 -7.49
CA ALA A 398 9.92 6.12 -7.74
C ALA A 398 8.93 5.05 -7.29
N ILE A 399 9.19 3.78 -7.61
CA ILE A 399 8.30 2.65 -7.25
C ILE A 399 8.23 2.50 -5.73
N VAL A 400 9.38 2.33 -5.08
CA VAL A 400 9.43 2.11 -3.63
C VAL A 400 8.90 3.32 -2.87
N SER A 401 9.17 4.55 -3.32
CA SER A 401 8.65 5.74 -2.65
C SER A 401 7.13 5.84 -2.72
N ARG A 402 6.49 5.39 -3.81
CA ARG A 402 5.01 5.32 -3.89
C ARG A 402 4.46 4.27 -2.94
N GLU A 403 5.09 3.09 -2.90
CA GLU A 403 4.70 2.00 -1.98
C GLU A 403 4.82 2.44 -0.51
N LEU A 404 5.85 3.22 -0.18
CA LEU A 404 6.07 3.77 1.17
C LEU A 404 5.29 5.06 1.46
N GLY A 405 4.63 5.66 0.47
CA GLY A 405 3.94 6.95 0.62
C GLY A 405 4.86 8.14 0.90
N ILE A 406 6.12 8.08 0.46
CA ILE A 406 7.14 9.10 0.70
C ILE A 406 7.24 10.01 -0.53
N PRO A 407 7.18 11.35 -0.39
CA PRO A 407 7.38 12.28 -1.51
C PRO A 407 8.73 12.06 -2.21
N CYS A 408 8.72 11.98 -3.54
CA CYS A 408 9.93 11.67 -4.30
C CYS A 408 10.06 12.50 -5.59
N VAL A 409 11.26 13.03 -5.83
CA VAL A 409 11.65 13.73 -7.06
C VAL A 409 12.87 13.05 -7.66
N VAL A 410 12.76 12.61 -8.91
CA VAL A 410 13.82 11.82 -9.59
C VAL A 410 14.31 12.54 -10.84
N GLY A 411 15.47 12.14 -11.37
CA GLY A 411 15.98 12.67 -12.63
C GLY A 411 16.32 14.16 -12.57
N THR A 412 16.80 14.65 -11.43
CA THR A 412 17.17 16.06 -11.25
C THR A 412 18.45 16.47 -11.98
N GLY A 413 19.28 15.50 -12.36
CA GLY A 413 20.56 15.67 -13.05
C GLY A 413 21.72 16.14 -12.17
N ASN A 414 21.47 16.97 -11.15
CA ASN A 414 22.54 17.60 -10.36
C ASN A 414 22.19 17.91 -8.88
N ALA A 415 21.18 17.28 -8.29
CA ALA A 415 20.83 17.51 -6.88
C ALA A 415 21.98 17.18 -5.92
N THR A 416 22.79 16.14 -6.17
CA THR A 416 23.94 15.80 -5.30
C THR A 416 25.08 16.82 -5.35
N GLU A 417 25.08 17.72 -6.33
CA GLU A 417 26.05 18.80 -6.49
C GLU A 417 25.50 20.15 -6.00
N VAL A 418 24.21 20.42 -6.25
CA VAL A 418 23.55 21.69 -5.92
C VAL A 418 23.17 21.76 -4.44
N LEU A 419 22.62 20.67 -3.89
CA LEU A 419 22.20 20.62 -2.49
C LEU A 419 23.40 20.40 -1.56
N LYS A 420 23.33 20.97 -0.36
CA LYS A 420 24.40 20.88 0.65
C LYS A 420 24.00 19.96 1.79
N GLU A 421 24.98 19.23 2.32
CA GLU A 421 24.82 18.40 3.52
C GLU A 421 24.21 19.20 4.68
N ASN A 422 23.16 18.66 5.31
CA ASN A 422 22.33 19.27 6.36
C ASN A 422 21.54 20.53 5.96
N GLN A 423 21.49 20.90 4.67
CA GLN A 423 20.63 21.99 4.20
C GLN A 423 19.17 21.62 4.39
N VAL A 424 18.37 22.54 4.95
CA VAL A 424 16.91 22.33 5.04
C VAL A 424 16.28 22.65 3.69
N VAL A 425 15.57 21.68 3.13
CA VAL A 425 14.86 21.81 1.85
C VAL A 425 13.42 21.33 2.00
N SER A 426 12.58 21.72 1.05
CA SER A 426 11.24 21.15 0.89
C SER A 426 11.10 20.50 -0.48
N ILE A 427 10.53 19.31 -0.50
CA ILE A 427 10.26 18.54 -1.71
C ILE A 427 8.76 18.60 -2.01
N ASP A 428 8.44 18.87 -3.27
CA ASP A 428 7.12 18.73 -3.88
C ASP A 428 7.19 17.59 -4.88
N GLY A 429 6.81 16.40 -4.40
CA GLY A 429 6.83 15.18 -5.17
C GLY A 429 5.73 15.09 -6.23
N ASN A 430 4.72 15.99 -6.18
CA ASN A 430 3.74 16.13 -7.25
C ASN A 430 4.35 16.88 -8.45
N ARG A 431 4.97 18.04 -8.20
CA ARG A 431 5.46 18.93 -9.27
C ARG A 431 6.90 18.65 -9.69
N GLY A 432 7.63 17.79 -8.97
CA GLY A 432 9.04 17.53 -9.25
C GLY A 432 9.95 18.68 -8.81
N LEU A 433 9.59 19.41 -7.75
CA LEU A 433 10.28 20.66 -7.37
C LEU A 433 10.92 20.55 -5.98
N VAL A 434 12.11 21.13 -5.82
CA VAL A 434 12.83 21.22 -4.54
C VAL A 434 13.09 22.69 -4.23
N TYR A 435 12.65 23.14 -3.06
CA TYR A 435 12.72 24.53 -2.62
C TYR A 435 13.68 24.71 -1.45
N GLU A 436 14.24 25.93 -1.33
CA GLU A 436 15.03 26.30 -0.16
C GLU A 436 14.17 26.49 1.10
N GLY A 437 14.63 25.90 2.21
CA GLY A 437 14.02 26.01 3.53
C GLY A 437 12.75 25.16 3.70
N SER A 438 12.12 25.24 4.87
CA SER A 438 10.85 24.56 5.17
C SER A 438 9.66 25.37 4.66
N VAL A 439 8.90 24.83 3.70
CA VAL A 439 7.75 25.46 3.03
C VAL A 439 6.43 25.20 3.79
N ILE A 440 6.45 24.38 4.84
CA ILE A 440 5.28 24.07 5.68
C ILE A 440 4.99 25.20 6.70
N GLU A 441 5.09 26.46 6.26
CA GLU A 441 4.57 27.61 7.00
C GLU A 441 3.82 28.53 6.05
N GLY A 442 2.50 28.47 6.12
CA GLY A 442 1.65 29.40 5.42
C GLY A 442 0.18 29.18 5.67
N GLU A 443 -0.31 29.81 6.75
CA GLU A 443 -1.70 30.30 6.82
C GLU A 443 -2.14 30.80 5.43
N LYS A 444 -3.27 30.30 4.92
CA LYS A 444 -3.93 30.88 3.75
C LYS A 444 -5.44 31.01 4.00
N LYS A 445 -5.86 32.24 3.71
CA LYS A 445 -7.20 32.83 3.84
C LYS A 445 -8.21 32.15 2.94
N GLU A 446 -9.45 32.17 3.41
CA GLU A 446 -10.69 31.98 2.66
C GLU A 446 -10.60 32.63 1.26
N ALA A 447 -10.73 31.82 0.22
CA ALA A 447 -11.06 32.27 -1.12
C ALA A 447 -12.35 31.57 -1.55
N GLU A 448 -13.27 32.38 -2.06
CA GLU A 448 -14.67 32.06 -2.32
C GLU A 448 -14.84 30.85 -3.25
N ALA A 449 -15.77 29.98 -2.85
CA ALA A 449 -16.09 28.74 -3.52
C ALA A 449 -16.59 28.98 -4.96
N GLU A 450 -15.83 28.52 -5.95
CA GLU A 450 -16.42 28.10 -7.23
C GLU A 450 -16.92 26.66 -7.08
N THR A 451 -18.21 26.49 -7.37
CA THR A 451 -18.97 25.25 -7.19
C THR A 451 -18.44 24.12 -8.07
N VAL A 452 -17.63 23.24 -7.49
CA VAL A 452 -17.42 21.87 -7.98
C VAL A 452 -18.64 21.05 -7.56
N THR A 453 -19.33 20.44 -8.53
CA THR A 453 -20.42 19.50 -8.26
C THR A 453 -19.85 18.24 -7.61
N VAL A 454 -19.83 18.21 -6.28
CA VAL A 454 -19.57 17.00 -5.49
C VAL A 454 -20.74 16.03 -5.72
N GLU A 455 -20.50 14.84 -6.27
CA GLU A 455 -21.49 13.77 -6.28
C GLU A 455 -21.97 13.55 -4.84
N SER A 456 -23.27 13.69 -4.60
CA SER A 456 -23.81 13.48 -3.26
C SER A 456 -23.54 12.05 -2.80
N PRO A 457 -23.04 11.83 -1.57
CA PRO A 457 -22.72 10.49 -1.08
C PRO A 457 -23.97 9.60 -1.13
N LEU A 458 -23.76 8.31 -1.44
CA LEU A 458 -24.82 7.31 -1.45
C LEU A 458 -25.56 7.31 -0.11
N LEU A 459 -26.87 7.52 -0.14
CA LEU A 459 -27.70 7.54 1.06
C LEU A 459 -27.81 6.12 1.64
N THR A 460 -27.41 5.96 2.89
CA THR A 460 -27.50 4.71 3.66
C THR A 460 -28.24 4.96 4.98
N VAL A 461 -28.88 3.92 5.53
CA VAL A 461 -29.50 3.96 6.86
C VAL A 461 -28.46 3.68 7.94
N THR A 462 -27.61 2.68 7.75
CA THR A 462 -26.43 2.45 8.55
C THR A 462 -25.40 3.54 8.25
N GLU A 463 -24.97 4.25 9.28
CA GLU A 463 -23.98 5.33 9.14
C GLU A 463 -22.59 4.74 8.85
N VAL A 464 -21.85 5.36 7.95
CA VAL A 464 -20.46 5.01 7.65
C VAL A 464 -19.56 6.08 8.23
N LYS A 465 -18.95 5.76 9.38
CA LYS A 465 -18.03 6.61 10.12
C LYS A 465 -16.59 6.26 9.75
N VAL A 466 -15.66 7.08 10.25
CA VAL A 466 -14.23 6.90 10.06
C VAL A 466 -13.50 6.77 11.40
N ASN A 467 -12.41 6.00 11.41
CA ASN A 467 -11.48 5.91 12.53
C ASN A 467 -10.43 7.03 12.42
N VAL A 468 -10.25 7.83 13.48
CA VAL A 468 -9.27 8.93 13.53
C VAL A 468 -8.35 8.72 14.72
N SER A 469 -7.05 8.57 14.44
CA SER A 469 -6.04 8.36 15.49
C SER A 469 -5.16 9.59 15.73
N MET A 470 -5.15 10.55 14.80
CA MET A 470 -4.35 11.77 14.89
C MET A 470 -5.21 12.99 14.53
N PRO A 471 -5.18 14.08 15.32
CA PRO A 471 -5.94 15.30 15.02
C PRO A 471 -5.64 15.88 13.63
N GLU A 472 -4.40 15.77 13.15
CA GLU A 472 -3.96 16.29 11.86
C GLU A 472 -4.66 15.58 10.68
N ALA A 473 -5.12 14.35 10.89
CA ALA A 473 -5.84 13.57 9.90
C ALA A 473 -7.35 13.93 9.82
N ALA A 474 -7.87 14.77 10.72
CA ALA A 474 -9.30 15.08 10.83
C ALA A 474 -9.90 15.62 9.53
N ARG A 475 -9.22 16.58 8.89
CA ARG A 475 -9.70 17.17 7.62
C ARG A 475 -9.75 16.15 6.50
N LYS A 476 -8.70 15.34 6.35
CA LYS A 476 -8.66 14.25 5.36
C LYS A 476 -9.79 13.25 5.62
N ALA A 477 -9.99 12.90 6.88
CA ALA A 477 -11.07 12.00 7.29
C ALA A 477 -12.46 12.60 7.02
N ALA A 478 -12.67 13.89 7.25
CA ALA A 478 -13.92 14.59 6.95
C ALA A 478 -14.21 14.66 5.44
N ALA A 479 -13.17 14.84 4.62
CA ALA A 479 -13.26 14.91 3.16
C ALA A 479 -13.73 13.60 2.50
N THR A 480 -13.58 12.45 3.17
CA THR A 480 -14.11 11.16 2.69
C THR A 480 -15.64 11.12 2.57
N GLY A 481 -16.33 12.12 3.12
CA GLY A 481 -17.79 12.11 3.23
C GLY A 481 -18.30 11.15 4.30
N ALA A 482 -17.48 10.78 5.29
CA ALA A 482 -17.91 9.98 6.44
C ALA A 482 -19.02 10.69 7.24
N ASP A 483 -19.94 9.90 7.79
CA ASP A 483 -21.09 10.36 8.58
C ASP A 483 -20.72 10.78 10.01
N GLY A 484 -19.44 10.66 10.39
CA GLY A 484 -18.91 10.98 11.70
C GLY A 484 -17.59 10.26 11.98
N VAL A 485 -17.04 10.45 13.17
CA VAL A 485 -15.89 9.69 13.70
C VAL A 485 -16.42 8.67 14.68
N GLY A 486 -16.24 7.38 14.40
CA GLY A 486 -16.73 6.32 15.28
C GLY A 486 -15.66 5.78 16.24
N LEU A 487 -14.42 6.24 16.09
CA LEU A 487 -13.35 6.05 17.07
C LEU A 487 -12.33 7.19 16.95
N LEU A 488 -12.28 8.04 17.97
CA LEU A 488 -11.20 8.99 18.20
C LEU A 488 -10.34 8.48 19.36
N ARG A 489 -9.08 8.15 19.05
CA ARG A 489 -8.14 7.56 20.02
C ARG A 489 -7.40 8.64 20.81
N THR A 490 -7.39 8.52 22.13
CA THR A 490 -6.75 9.47 23.04
C THR A 490 -5.28 9.16 23.27
N GLU A 491 -4.89 7.88 23.16
CA GLU A 491 -3.54 7.42 23.50
C GLU A 491 -2.49 8.15 22.66
N HIS A 492 -2.72 8.29 21.35
CA HIS A 492 -1.80 9.03 20.49
C HIS A 492 -1.72 10.52 20.85
N MET A 493 -2.83 11.14 21.27
CA MET A 493 -2.80 12.54 21.73
C MET A 493 -2.00 12.70 23.02
N MET A 494 -2.07 11.74 23.93
CA MET A 494 -1.33 11.76 25.18
C MET A 494 0.15 11.38 25.00
N LEU A 495 0.45 10.32 24.24
CA LEU A 495 1.82 9.85 24.00
C LEU A 495 2.64 10.88 23.22
N THR A 496 2.05 11.61 22.28
CA THR A 496 2.74 12.67 21.51
C THR A 496 3.12 13.88 22.34
N THR A 497 2.56 14.07 23.55
CA THR A 497 3.05 15.09 24.49
C THR A 497 4.46 14.80 25.00
N GLY A 498 4.91 13.54 24.91
CA GLY A 498 6.19 13.09 25.46
C GLY A 498 6.22 12.97 26.99
N VAL A 499 5.13 13.32 27.67
CA VAL A 499 5.04 13.39 29.13
C VAL A 499 3.90 12.52 29.64
N HIS A 500 4.18 11.73 30.67
CA HIS A 500 3.19 10.86 31.28
C HIS A 500 2.03 11.68 31.91
N PRO A 501 0.74 11.34 31.70
CA PRO A 501 -0.40 12.11 32.22
C PRO A 501 -0.37 12.34 33.74
N ARG A 502 -0.01 11.30 34.51
CA ARG A 502 0.21 11.39 35.96
C ARG A 502 1.23 12.46 36.36
N LYS A 503 2.28 12.68 35.57
CA LYS A 503 3.30 13.70 35.86
C LYS A 503 2.71 15.11 35.80
N PHE A 504 1.84 15.40 34.84
CA PHE A 504 1.11 16.68 34.82
C PHE A 504 0.31 16.87 36.10
N ILE A 505 -0.36 15.82 36.59
CA ILE A 505 -1.17 15.88 37.81
C ILE A 505 -0.29 16.09 39.05
N GLU A 506 0.79 15.32 39.19
CA GLU A 506 1.73 15.41 40.34
C GLU A 506 2.44 16.76 40.42
N GLU A 507 2.71 17.39 39.28
CA GLU A 507 3.32 18.73 39.20
C GLU A 507 2.29 19.87 39.33
N GLY A 508 1.00 19.57 39.50
CA GLY A 508 -0.07 20.57 39.58
C GLY A 508 -0.36 21.28 38.25
N ARG A 509 -0.01 20.64 37.12
CA ARG A 509 -0.21 21.09 35.73
C ARG A 509 -1.43 20.44 35.08
N GLU A 510 -2.44 20.05 35.87
CA GLU A 510 -3.66 19.40 35.38
C GLU A 510 -4.37 20.24 34.29
N ASP A 511 -4.46 21.57 34.48
CA ASP A 511 -5.11 22.45 33.49
C ASP A 511 -4.35 22.47 32.15
N GLU A 512 -3.03 22.22 32.14
CA GLU A 512 -2.24 22.11 30.90
C GLU A 512 -2.61 20.84 30.12
N LEU A 513 -2.77 19.71 30.83
CA LEU A 513 -3.26 18.47 30.24
C LEU A 513 -4.69 18.65 29.68
N VAL A 514 -5.58 19.24 30.47
CA VAL A 514 -6.97 19.54 30.06
C VAL A 514 -7.00 20.41 28.80
N ASN A 515 -6.18 21.46 28.73
CA ASN A 515 -6.13 22.36 27.58
C ASN A 515 -5.58 21.64 26.35
N THR A 516 -4.52 20.86 26.50
CA THR A 516 -3.89 20.08 25.41
C THR A 516 -4.88 19.07 24.82
N LEU A 517 -5.60 18.34 25.68
CA LEU A 517 -6.65 17.42 25.23
C LEU A 517 -7.78 18.18 24.53
N ALA A 518 -8.29 19.26 25.13
CA ALA A 518 -9.37 20.05 24.54
C ALA A 518 -8.99 20.60 23.16
N GLU A 519 -7.76 21.11 22.98
CA GLU A 519 -7.28 21.62 21.70
C GLU A 519 -7.20 20.53 20.62
N ASN A 520 -6.74 19.33 20.98
CA ASN A 520 -6.63 18.23 20.03
C ASN A 520 -7.98 17.59 19.69
N ILE A 521 -8.87 17.46 20.68
CA ILE A 521 -10.26 16.99 20.45
C ILE A 521 -11.00 18.02 19.59
N LEU A 522 -10.82 19.32 19.83
CA LEU A 522 -11.45 20.41 19.07
C LEU A 522 -11.14 20.32 17.58
N LYS A 523 -9.87 20.09 17.20
CA LYS A 523 -9.46 19.94 15.79
C LYS A 523 -10.29 18.87 15.05
N VAL A 524 -10.68 17.80 15.75
CA VAL A 524 -11.48 16.72 15.17
C VAL A 524 -12.97 17.06 15.25
N ALA A 525 -13.44 17.53 16.42
CA ALA A 525 -14.85 17.84 16.64
C ALA A 525 -15.36 18.93 15.68
N ASP A 526 -14.53 19.90 15.34
CA ASP A 526 -14.85 21.02 14.44
C ASP A 526 -15.01 20.59 12.99
N GLU A 527 -14.06 19.83 12.45
CA GLU A 527 -14.10 19.31 11.07
C GLU A 527 -15.31 18.39 10.83
N PHE A 528 -15.80 17.74 11.88
CA PHE A 528 -16.97 16.87 11.80
C PHE A 528 -18.28 17.58 12.16
N TYR A 529 -18.27 18.73 12.83
CA TYR A 529 -19.51 19.35 13.32
C TYR A 529 -20.55 19.57 12.21
N PRO A 530 -21.83 19.19 12.40
CA PRO A 530 -22.46 18.62 13.60
C PRO A 530 -22.45 17.07 13.66
N ARG A 531 -21.71 16.38 12.78
CA ARG A 531 -21.59 14.92 12.75
C ARG A 531 -20.93 14.39 14.03
N PRO A 532 -21.36 13.21 14.53
CA PRO A 532 -20.89 12.67 15.80
C PRO A 532 -19.39 12.33 15.79
N VAL A 533 -18.71 12.54 16.91
CA VAL A 533 -17.32 12.17 17.17
C VAL A 533 -17.26 11.36 18.47
N TRP A 534 -16.97 10.07 18.36
CA TRP A 534 -16.90 9.17 19.50
C TRP A 534 -15.48 9.09 20.04
N TYR A 535 -15.26 9.80 21.14
CA TYR A 535 -14.01 9.86 21.89
C TYR A 535 -13.88 8.64 22.81
N ARG A 536 -12.77 7.90 22.68
CA ARG A 536 -12.42 6.81 23.60
C ARG A 536 -11.47 7.34 24.66
N THR A 537 -11.75 7.09 25.94
CA THR A 537 -10.82 7.45 27.02
C THR A 537 -9.53 6.63 26.95
N LEU A 538 -8.54 6.97 27.78
CA LEU A 538 -7.20 6.42 27.68
C LEU A 538 -7.16 4.87 27.84
N ASP A 539 -6.57 4.20 26.85
CA ASP A 539 -6.41 2.74 26.77
C ASP A 539 -4.99 2.34 26.33
N ALA A 540 -3.96 3.06 26.75
CA ALA A 540 -2.57 2.67 26.49
C ALA A 540 -2.05 1.69 27.56
N PRO A 541 -1.32 0.62 27.16
CA PRO A 541 -0.67 -0.31 28.08
C PRO A 541 0.57 0.30 28.76
N THR A 542 1.01 -0.33 29.86
CA THR A 542 2.11 0.18 30.71
C THR A 542 3.46 0.26 30.00
N ASP A 543 3.72 -0.59 29.01
CA ASP A 543 4.93 -0.60 28.21
C ASP A 543 5.03 0.59 27.23
N GLU A 544 3.92 1.07 26.69
CA GLU A 544 3.89 2.31 25.90
C GLU A 544 4.25 3.53 26.76
N PHE A 545 3.78 3.58 28.01
CA PHE A 545 4.05 4.69 28.93
C PHE A 545 5.48 4.75 29.45
N LYS A 546 6.19 3.62 29.56
CA LYS A 546 7.60 3.59 30.01
C LYS A 546 8.54 4.44 29.17
N THR A 547 8.15 4.71 27.93
CA THR A 547 8.94 5.51 26.99
C THR A 547 8.79 7.02 27.21
N LEU A 548 7.80 7.45 28.00
CA LEU A 548 7.52 8.86 28.28
C LEU A 548 8.27 9.39 29.49
N GLU A 549 8.49 10.70 29.51
CA GLU A 549 9.01 11.40 30.67
C GLU A 549 8.02 11.28 31.85
N GLY A 550 8.46 10.70 32.98
CA GLY A 550 7.60 10.41 34.13
C GLY A 550 6.98 9.01 34.13
N GLY A 551 7.20 8.20 33.08
CA GLY A 551 6.74 6.82 32.98
C GLY A 551 7.72 5.78 33.54
N GLU A 552 8.84 6.19 34.14
CA GLU A 552 9.93 5.28 34.54
C GLU A 552 9.50 4.30 35.65
N ASN A 553 8.45 4.66 36.41
CA ASN A 553 7.91 3.86 37.50
C ASN A 553 6.74 2.96 37.08
N GLU A 554 6.39 2.92 35.79
CA GLU A 554 5.34 2.03 35.29
C GLU A 554 5.69 0.56 35.60
N PRO A 555 4.74 -0.22 36.16
CA PRO A 555 5.04 -1.59 36.57
C PRO A 555 5.41 -2.45 35.37
N TYR A 556 6.22 -3.47 35.60
CA TYR A 556 6.43 -4.52 34.61
C TYR A 556 5.25 -5.49 34.64
N GLU A 557 4.60 -5.65 33.48
CA GLU A 557 3.53 -6.61 33.29
C GLU A 557 3.98 -7.69 32.31
N HIS A 558 3.75 -8.96 32.67
CA HIS A 558 4.06 -10.09 31.79
C HIS A 558 3.22 -10.09 30.51
N ASN A 559 1.98 -9.57 30.58
CA ASN A 559 1.06 -9.49 29.45
C ASN A 559 0.37 -8.10 29.46
N PRO A 560 1.03 -7.05 28.96
CA PRO A 560 0.48 -5.69 28.98
C PRO A 560 -0.88 -5.56 28.30
N MET A 561 -1.15 -6.36 27.25
CA MET A 561 -2.44 -6.42 26.57
C MET A 561 -3.60 -6.90 27.47
N LEU A 562 -3.33 -7.64 28.54
CA LEU A 562 -4.33 -8.06 29.54
C LEU A 562 -4.28 -7.21 30.81
N GLY A 563 -3.37 -6.24 30.87
CA GLY A 563 -2.87 -5.61 32.07
C GLY A 563 -3.63 -4.39 32.56
N TRP A 564 -2.88 -3.48 33.18
CA TRP A 564 -3.34 -2.27 33.83
C TRP A 564 -3.48 -1.11 32.83
N ARG A 565 -4.60 -1.10 32.09
CA ARG A 565 -4.96 -0.10 31.07
C ARG A 565 -6.47 0.13 31.01
N GLY A 566 -6.89 1.08 30.19
CA GLY A 566 -8.31 1.41 30.01
C GLY A 566 -8.96 1.87 31.31
N ILE A 567 -10.25 1.55 31.46
CA ILE A 567 -11.01 1.92 32.67
C ILE A 567 -10.39 1.38 33.97
N ARG A 568 -9.65 0.27 33.92
CA ARG A 568 -9.04 -0.33 35.12
C ARG A 568 -8.01 0.62 35.72
N ARG A 569 -7.16 1.18 34.86
CA ARG A 569 -6.16 2.17 35.24
C ARG A 569 -6.85 3.47 35.65
N GLU A 570 -7.79 3.93 34.84
CA GLU A 570 -8.47 5.21 35.07
C GLU A 570 -9.31 5.24 36.35
N LEU A 571 -9.73 4.08 36.89
CA LEU A 571 -10.37 4.01 38.21
C LEU A 571 -9.37 3.99 39.38
N ASP A 572 -8.15 3.52 39.16
CA ASP A 572 -7.05 3.60 40.14
C ASP A 572 -6.38 4.99 40.12
N GLU A 573 -6.40 5.66 38.97
CA GLU A 573 -5.87 7.01 38.72
C GLU A 573 -6.97 7.97 38.20
N PRO A 574 -8.03 8.22 38.99
CA PRO A 574 -9.24 8.94 38.56
C PRO A 574 -8.98 10.39 38.15
N GLU A 575 -7.87 10.99 38.55
CA GLU A 575 -7.44 12.32 38.13
C GLU A 575 -7.19 12.40 36.62
N ILE A 576 -6.70 11.33 35.98
CA ILE A 576 -6.47 11.29 34.52
C ILE A 576 -7.83 11.34 33.81
N LEU A 577 -8.74 10.45 34.17
CA LEU A 577 -10.09 10.41 33.60
C LEU A 577 -10.88 11.71 33.85
N ARG A 578 -10.72 12.30 35.04
CA ARG A 578 -11.31 13.60 35.36
C ARG A 578 -10.78 14.71 34.44
N ALA A 579 -9.48 14.70 34.11
CA ALA A 579 -8.91 15.67 33.18
C ALA A 579 -9.50 15.52 31.76
N GLU A 580 -9.69 14.28 31.28
CA GLU A 580 -10.35 14.02 29.99
C GLU A 580 -11.79 14.54 29.97
N PHE A 581 -12.57 14.28 31.02
CA PHE A 581 -13.94 14.78 31.12
C PHE A 581 -13.99 16.31 31.24
N ARG A 582 -13.05 16.94 31.94
CA ARG A 582 -12.94 18.41 31.99
C ARG A 582 -12.63 19.00 30.62
N ALA A 583 -11.80 18.34 29.81
CA ALA A 583 -11.51 18.76 28.45
C ALA A 583 -12.77 18.72 27.58
N ILE A 584 -13.53 17.63 27.62
CA ILE A 584 -14.80 17.50 26.89
C ILE A 584 -15.83 18.49 27.41
N LYS A 585 -15.91 18.71 28.73
CA LYS A 585 -16.79 19.71 29.33
C LYS A 585 -16.52 21.11 28.81
N LYS A 586 -15.24 21.48 28.73
CA LYS A 586 -14.81 22.77 28.18
C LYS A 586 -15.28 22.95 26.73
N LEU A 587 -15.19 21.91 25.90
CA LEU A 587 -15.66 21.95 24.50
C LEU A 587 -17.19 21.99 24.40
N HIS A 588 -17.89 21.25 25.26
CA HIS A 588 -19.35 21.30 25.33
C HIS A 588 -19.85 22.71 25.69
N GLU A 589 -19.21 23.38 26.64
CA GLU A 589 -19.53 24.78 27.00
C GLU A 589 -19.23 25.77 25.87
N GLN A 590 -18.33 25.42 24.94
CA GLN A 590 -18.05 26.17 23.71
C GLN A 590 -19.04 25.87 22.58
N GLY A 591 -19.96 24.91 22.76
CA GLY A 591 -21.01 24.57 21.79
C GLY A 591 -20.80 23.27 21.01
N TYR A 592 -19.69 22.57 21.23
CA TYR A 592 -19.42 21.26 20.61
C TYR A 592 -20.22 20.17 21.31
N THR A 593 -21.42 19.90 20.78
CA THR A 593 -22.40 18.94 21.30
C THR A 593 -22.39 17.61 20.55
N ASN A 594 -21.53 17.47 19.53
CA ASN A 594 -21.39 16.29 18.69
C ASN A 594 -20.39 15.26 19.25
N ILE A 595 -19.83 15.48 20.43
CA ILE A 595 -18.87 14.55 21.06
C ILE A 595 -19.63 13.51 21.88
N GLY A 596 -19.29 12.23 21.72
CA GLY A 596 -19.73 11.13 22.59
C GLY A 596 -18.54 10.49 23.30
N ILE A 597 -18.74 9.98 24.52
CA ILE A 597 -17.69 9.35 25.32
C ILE A 597 -17.86 7.84 25.31
N MET A 598 -16.76 7.13 25.09
CA MET A 598 -16.68 5.69 25.08
C MET A 598 -15.63 5.18 26.07
N ILE A 599 -16.06 4.37 27.02
CA ILE A 599 -15.18 3.79 28.05
C ILE A 599 -14.63 2.43 27.57
N PRO A 600 -13.29 2.26 27.47
CA PRO A 600 -12.66 1.02 27.03
C PRO A 600 -12.47 0.01 28.17
N LEU A 601 -12.27 -1.24 27.77
CA LEU A 601 -11.85 -2.39 28.56
C LEU A 601 -12.77 -2.76 29.74
N VAL A 602 -14.04 -2.38 29.66
CA VAL A 602 -15.06 -2.66 30.68
C VAL A 602 -15.33 -4.15 30.83
N GLN A 603 -15.59 -4.57 32.06
CA GLN A 603 -15.89 -5.94 32.46
C GLN A 603 -17.06 -6.03 33.44
N HIS A 604 -17.35 -4.94 34.17
CA HIS A 604 -18.43 -4.90 35.15
C HIS A 604 -19.21 -3.57 35.07
N PRO A 605 -20.55 -3.57 35.19
CA PRO A 605 -21.37 -2.35 35.15
C PRO A 605 -21.00 -1.30 36.21
N ASP A 606 -20.46 -1.74 37.35
CA ASP A 606 -19.97 -0.83 38.39
C ASP A 606 -18.80 0.07 37.90
N GLU A 607 -18.02 -0.37 36.92
CA GLU A 607 -16.94 0.44 36.33
C GLU A 607 -17.53 1.60 35.53
N LEU A 608 -18.57 1.32 34.74
CA LEU A 608 -19.35 2.34 34.03
C LEU A 608 -20.01 3.31 35.02
N ARG A 609 -20.61 2.80 36.10
CA ARG A 609 -21.21 3.64 37.16
C ARG A 609 -20.20 4.61 37.75
N LYS A 610 -19.00 4.12 38.09
CA LYS A 610 -17.92 4.96 38.64
C LYS A 610 -17.43 5.98 37.62
N ALA A 611 -17.26 5.60 36.35
CA ALA A 611 -16.89 6.54 35.29
C ALA A 611 -17.90 7.68 35.16
N LYS A 612 -19.22 7.37 35.20
CA LYS A 612 -20.28 8.39 35.21
C LYS A 612 -20.21 9.32 36.42
N MET A 613 -19.92 8.78 37.61
CA MET A 613 -19.73 9.61 38.81
C MET A 613 -18.54 10.58 38.64
N ILE A 614 -17.42 10.11 38.09
CA ILE A 614 -16.25 10.97 37.81
C ILE A 614 -16.58 12.04 36.76
N ALA A 615 -17.39 11.71 35.75
CA ALA A 615 -17.89 12.70 34.78
C ALA A 615 -18.75 13.78 35.44
N GLU A 616 -19.67 13.38 36.32
CA GLU A 616 -20.50 14.33 37.09
C GLU A 616 -19.66 15.22 38.00
N GLU A 617 -18.64 14.66 38.67
CA GLU A 617 -17.66 15.43 39.46
C GLU A 617 -16.88 16.42 38.61
N ALA A 618 -16.55 16.07 37.37
CA ALA A 618 -15.92 16.95 36.38
C ALA A 618 -16.90 18.01 35.79
N GLY A 619 -18.17 17.97 36.17
CA GLY A 619 -19.21 18.90 35.71
C GLY A 619 -19.86 18.52 34.38
N LEU A 620 -19.59 17.32 33.85
CA LEU A 620 -20.16 16.80 32.62
C LEU A 620 -21.25 15.78 32.94
N LYS A 621 -22.51 16.05 32.56
CA LYS A 621 -23.61 15.13 32.88
C LYS A 621 -23.83 14.09 31.78
N PRO A 622 -23.61 12.79 32.03
CA PRO A 622 -23.88 11.73 31.06
C PRO A 622 -25.35 11.76 30.57
N HIS A 623 -25.59 11.37 29.32
CA HIS A 623 -26.89 11.34 28.63
C HIS A 623 -27.55 12.71 28.39
N ARG A 624 -27.12 13.77 29.07
CA ARG A 624 -27.68 15.12 28.95
C ARG A 624 -26.75 16.07 28.23
N ASP A 625 -25.50 16.16 28.70
CA ASP A 625 -24.49 17.03 28.12
C ASP A 625 -23.71 16.29 27.01
N VAL A 626 -23.58 14.97 27.14
CA VAL A 626 -22.78 14.12 26.26
C VAL A 626 -23.42 12.74 26.15
N GLU A 627 -23.35 12.13 24.97
CA GLU A 627 -23.68 10.71 24.82
C GLU A 627 -22.61 9.86 25.52
N PHE A 628 -23.03 8.83 26.23
CA PHE A 628 -22.14 8.00 27.05
C PHE A 628 -22.30 6.52 26.71
N GLY A 629 -21.20 5.88 26.35
CA GLY A 629 -21.17 4.50 25.88
C GLY A 629 -19.95 3.73 26.34
N ILE A 630 -19.85 2.48 25.89
CA ILE A 630 -18.75 1.57 26.20
C ILE A 630 -18.17 0.96 24.94
N MET A 631 -16.90 0.58 25.00
CA MET A 631 -16.32 -0.32 24.02
C MET A 631 -16.57 -1.77 24.46
N VAL A 632 -17.24 -2.54 23.62
CA VAL A 632 -17.45 -3.97 23.84
C VAL A 632 -16.29 -4.71 23.19
N GLU A 633 -15.25 -4.92 24.00
CA GLU A 633 -14.02 -5.59 23.58
C GLU A 633 -13.60 -6.74 24.49
N THR A 634 -14.31 -6.96 25.59
CA THR A 634 -14.14 -8.15 26.43
C THR A 634 -15.29 -9.13 26.24
N PRO A 635 -15.04 -10.45 26.24
CA PRO A 635 -16.11 -11.44 26.21
C PRO A 635 -17.10 -11.27 27.37
N ALA A 636 -16.60 -10.83 28.53
CA ALA A 636 -17.44 -10.52 29.70
C ALA A 636 -18.47 -9.43 29.35
N ALA A 637 -18.04 -8.27 28.85
CA ALA A 637 -18.93 -7.19 28.46
C ALA A 637 -19.97 -7.62 27.41
N ALA A 638 -19.56 -8.44 26.43
CA ALA A 638 -20.49 -8.95 25.42
C ALA A 638 -21.53 -9.93 25.99
N LEU A 639 -21.15 -10.73 26.99
CA LEU A 639 -22.04 -11.72 27.61
C LEU A 639 -23.09 -11.07 28.53
N ILE A 640 -22.68 -10.05 29.28
CA ILE A 640 -23.52 -9.33 30.26
C ILE A 640 -23.97 -7.95 29.77
N ILE A 641 -24.11 -7.77 28.46
CA ILE A 641 -24.46 -6.47 27.86
C ILE A 641 -25.77 -5.90 28.41
N GLU A 642 -26.73 -6.75 28.77
CA GLU A 642 -28.00 -6.35 29.39
C GLU A 642 -27.78 -5.55 30.69
N ASP A 643 -26.79 -5.94 31.51
CA ASP A 643 -26.51 -5.25 32.77
C ASP A 643 -25.89 -3.85 32.53
N PHE A 644 -25.09 -3.69 31.46
CA PHE A 644 -24.60 -2.37 31.03
C PHE A 644 -25.72 -1.50 30.45
N ILE A 645 -26.68 -2.10 29.74
CA ILE A 645 -27.88 -1.41 29.25
C ILE A 645 -28.72 -0.92 30.44
N GLU A 646 -28.91 -1.75 31.47
CA GLU A 646 -29.65 -1.37 32.69
C GLU A 646 -28.95 -0.24 33.47
N GLU A 647 -27.61 -0.23 33.53
CA GLU A 647 -26.84 0.87 34.10
C GLU A 647 -26.95 2.17 33.27
N GLY A 648 -27.34 2.04 32.00
CA GLY A 648 -27.63 3.13 31.06
C GLY A 648 -26.46 3.41 30.12
N ILE A 649 -26.66 3.24 28.81
CA ILE A 649 -25.69 3.58 27.76
C ILE A 649 -26.46 4.08 26.55
N ASP A 650 -25.91 5.08 25.85
CA ASP A 650 -26.50 5.64 24.63
C ASP A 650 -26.02 4.89 23.37
N PHE A 651 -24.84 4.27 23.47
CA PHE A 651 -24.25 3.48 22.40
C PHE A 651 -23.22 2.46 22.93
N VAL A 652 -22.90 1.50 22.06
CA VAL A 652 -21.75 0.61 22.18
C VAL A 652 -20.94 0.63 20.90
N SER A 653 -19.63 0.47 21.01
CA SER A 653 -18.77 0.18 19.86
C SER A 653 -17.98 -1.10 20.06
N PHE A 654 -17.91 -1.97 19.07
CA PHE A 654 -17.08 -3.16 19.15
C PHE A 654 -15.61 -2.82 18.88
N GLY A 655 -14.74 -3.10 19.84
CA GLY A 655 -13.30 -3.19 19.63
C GLY A 655 -12.95 -4.60 19.15
N THR A 656 -13.10 -4.89 17.85
CA THR A 656 -12.93 -6.27 17.34
C THR A 656 -11.53 -6.82 17.53
N ASN A 657 -10.57 -5.90 17.54
CA ASN A 657 -9.17 -6.17 17.80
C ASN A 657 -8.99 -7.01 19.08
N ASP A 658 -9.48 -6.49 20.20
CA ASP A 658 -9.29 -7.10 21.52
C ASP A 658 -10.38 -8.11 21.84
N LEU A 659 -11.60 -7.92 21.30
CA LEU A 659 -12.67 -8.92 21.39
C LEU A 659 -12.24 -10.26 20.81
N THR A 660 -11.57 -10.25 19.65
CA THR A 660 -11.06 -11.45 19.00
C THR A 660 -9.93 -12.06 19.81
N GLN A 661 -8.94 -11.25 20.21
CA GLN A 661 -7.79 -11.69 21.01
C GLN A 661 -8.23 -12.37 22.30
N TYR A 662 -9.17 -11.80 23.05
CA TYR A 662 -9.63 -12.38 24.31
C TYR A 662 -10.61 -13.54 24.13
N THR A 663 -11.45 -13.52 23.08
CA THR A 663 -12.38 -14.63 22.81
C THR A 663 -11.62 -15.89 22.38
N LEU A 664 -10.54 -15.72 21.62
CA LEU A 664 -9.72 -16.83 21.11
C LEU A 664 -8.53 -17.16 22.00
N ALA A 665 -8.23 -16.30 22.99
CA ALA A 665 -7.03 -16.35 23.81
C ALA A 665 -5.73 -16.34 22.98
N ILE A 666 -5.68 -15.43 22.00
CA ILE A 666 -4.56 -15.26 21.06
C ILE A 666 -3.97 -13.87 21.21
N ASP A 667 -2.66 -13.78 21.44
CA ASP A 667 -1.93 -12.54 21.30
C ASP A 667 -1.58 -12.32 19.82
N ARG A 668 -2.19 -11.31 19.19
CA ARG A 668 -1.94 -10.99 17.78
C ARG A 668 -0.52 -10.49 17.50
N ASN A 669 0.22 -10.11 18.54
CA ASN A 669 1.63 -9.72 18.44
C ASN A 669 2.59 -10.91 18.63
N ASN A 670 2.05 -12.11 18.93
CA ASN A 670 2.85 -13.32 19.08
C ASN A 670 2.80 -14.14 17.79
N GLU A 671 3.91 -14.12 17.06
CA GLU A 671 4.07 -14.74 15.74
C GLU A 671 3.74 -16.25 15.72
N HIS A 672 3.83 -16.95 16.86
CA HIS A 672 3.51 -18.38 16.94
C HIS A 672 2.01 -18.70 16.97
N VAL A 673 1.16 -17.71 17.21
CA VAL A 673 -0.31 -17.90 17.33
C VAL A 673 -1.11 -16.84 16.57
N ALA A 674 -0.45 -15.81 16.03
CA ALA A 674 -1.10 -14.71 15.31
C ALA A 674 -1.85 -15.18 14.05
N ASP A 675 -1.42 -16.29 13.42
CA ASP A 675 -2.10 -16.92 12.29
C ASP A 675 -3.50 -17.46 12.62
N LEU A 676 -3.74 -17.80 13.89
CA LEU A 676 -5.05 -18.26 14.38
C LEU A 676 -6.03 -17.09 14.62
N TYR A 677 -5.55 -15.84 14.56
CA TYR A 677 -6.35 -14.65 14.80
C TYR A 677 -7.26 -14.36 13.60
N THR A 678 -8.57 -14.30 13.82
CA THR A 678 -9.52 -13.84 12.79
C THR A 678 -10.79 -13.28 13.40
N GLU A 679 -11.15 -12.05 13.01
CA GLU A 679 -12.37 -11.37 13.43
C GLU A 679 -13.63 -12.04 12.85
N GLY A 680 -13.45 -12.84 11.79
CA GLY A 680 -14.49 -13.68 11.20
C GLY A 680 -14.79 -14.96 11.99
N HIS A 681 -14.12 -15.20 13.12
CA HIS A 681 -14.30 -16.43 13.89
C HIS A 681 -15.76 -16.57 14.40
N PRO A 682 -16.38 -17.76 14.29
CA PRO A 682 -17.79 -17.95 14.69
C PRO A 682 -18.11 -17.58 16.13
N ALA A 683 -17.17 -17.74 17.06
CA ALA A 683 -17.36 -17.32 18.46
C ALA A 683 -17.45 -15.80 18.59
N VAL A 684 -16.58 -15.05 17.90
CA VAL A 684 -16.57 -13.58 17.89
C VAL A 684 -17.85 -13.05 17.25
N LEU A 685 -18.22 -13.59 16.09
CA LEU A 685 -19.45 -13.20 15.40
C LEU A 685 -20.72 -13.47 16.24
N LYS A 686 -20.75 -14.53 17.05
CA LYS A 686 -21.87 -14.81 17.97
C LYS A 686 -21.96 -13.80 19.10
N LEU A 687 -20.82 -13.34 19.64
CA LEU A 687 -20.80 -12.28 20.65
C LEU A 687 -21.30 -10.95 20.06
N ILE A 688 -20.80 -10.59 18.86
CA ILE A 688 -21.25 -9.40 18.14
C ILE A 688 -22.76 -9.48 17.85
N GLU A 689 -23.24 -10.59 17.31
CA GLU A 689 -24.66 -10.80 17.02
C GLU A 689 -25.52 -10.66 18.28
N ARG A 690 -25.11 -11.25 19.40
CA ARG A 690 -25.83 -11.14 20.68
C ARG A 690 -25.97 -9.69 21.10
N VAL A 691 -24.86 -8.95 21.11
CA VAL A 691 -24.81 -7.56 21.55
C VAL A 691 -25.66 -6.67 20.64
N ILE A 692 -25.54 -6.81 19.32
CA ILE A 692 -26.37 -6.05 18.36
C ILE A 692 -27.86 -6.28 18.64
N ARG A 693 -28.28 -7.53 18.79
CA ARG A 693 -29.70 -7.86 19.06
C ARG A 693 -30.19 -7.24 20.36
N LYS A 694 -29.42 -7.35 21.44
CA LYS A 694 -29.81 -6.83 22.76
C LYS A 694 -29.84 -5.31 22.81
N CYS A 695 -28.88 -4.66 22.17
CA CYS A 695 -28.86 -3.20 22.06
C CYS A 695 -30.04 -2.70 21.20
N ASN A 696 -30.32 -3.36 20.08
CA ASN A 696 -31.46 -3.01 19.22
C ASN A 696 -32.80 -3.18 19.94
N GLU A 697 -32.97 -4.23 20.76
CA GLU A 697 -34.16 -4.43 21.62
C GLU A 697 -34.35 -3.29 22.64
N ALA A 698 -33.24 -2.72 23.12
CA ALA A 698 -33.23 -1.64 24.13
C ALA A 698 -33.16 -0.23 23.53
N GLY A 699 -33.02 -0.08 22.21
CA GLY A 699 -32.83 1.22 21.54
C GLY A 699 -31.44 1.83 21.71
N VAL A 700 -30.44 1.03 22.09
CA VAL A 700 -29.04 1.45 22.21
C VAL A 700 -28.34 1.31 20.86
N ARG A 701 -27.62 2.35 20.41
CA ARG A 701 -26.92 2.33 19.11
C ARG A 701 -25.71 1.41 19.17
N THR A 702 -25.42 0.73 18.07
CA THR A 702 -24.27 -0.17 17.94
C THR A 702 -23.36 0.29 16.82
N SER A 703 -22.05 0.29 17.07
CA SER A 703 -21.04 0.51 16.05
C SER A 703 -19.94 -0.54 16.13
N ILE A 704 -19.12 -0.62 15.09
CA ILE A 704 -17.89 -1.42 15.07
C ILE A 704 -16.73 -0.53 14.66
N CYS A 705 -15.59 -0.69 15.31
CA CYS A 705 -14.35 0.01 14.99
C CYS A 705 -13.19 -0.98 14.86
N GLY A 706 -12.14 -0.58 14.16
CA GLY A 706 -11.02 -1.45 13.78
C GLY A 706 -11.15 -2.03 12.36
N GLN A 707 -10.25 -2.93 12.00
CA GLN A 707 -10.14 -3.44 10.62
C GLN A 707 -11.39 -4.17 10.15
N ALA A 708 -12.13 -4.82 11.05
CA ALA A 708 -13.40 -5.47 10.74
C ALA A 708 -14.45 -4.52 10.12
N GLY A 709 -14.42 -3.23 10.48
CA GLY A 709 -15.28 -2.18 9.91
C GLY A 709 -14.93 -1.82 8.46
N SER A 710 -13.74 -2.20 8.00
CA SER A 710 -13.25 -2.00 6.63
C SER A 710 -13.45 -3.23 5.73
N ILE A 711 -13.79 -4.41 6.29
CA ILE A 711 -13.90 -5.67 5.52
C ILE A 711 -15.33 -5.85 4.95
N PRO A 712 -15.54 -5.81 3.62
CA PRO A 712 -16.88 -5.78 3.03
C PRO A 712 -17.79 -6.95 3.42
N ARG A 713 -17.25 -8.17 3.49
CA ARG A 713 -18.02 -9.37 3.88
C ARG A 713 -18.52 -9.31 5.33
N ILE A 714 -17.72 -8.74 6.24
CA ILE A 714 -18.12 -8.56 7.63
C ILE A 714 -19.16 -7.45 7.72
N VAL A 715 -18.92 -6.30 7.07
CA VAL A 715 -19.85 -5.18 6.99
C VAL A 715 -21.23 -5.62 6.49
N GLU A 716 -21.31 -6.39 5.40
CA GLU A 716 -22.59 -6.90 4.90
C GLU A 716 -23.34 -7.69 5.99
N LYS A 717 -22.63 -8.53 6.75
CA LYS A 717 -23.24 -9.32 7.81
C LYS A 717 -23.75 -8.45 8.97
N LEU A 718 -23.00 -7.40 9.33
CA LEU A 718 -23.39 -6.48 10.40
C LEU A 718 -24.63 -5.66 10.02
N VAL A 719 -24.72 -5.23 8.76
CA VAL A 719 -25.93 -4.58 8.22
C VAL A 719 -27.13 -5.53 8.28
N GLU A 720 -26.96 -6.81 7.92
CA GLU A 720 -28.03 -7.82 8.08
C GLU A 720 -28.47 -8.02 9.53
N LEU A 721 -27.57 -7.83 10.50
CA LEU A 721 -27.86 -7.93 11.93
C LEU A 721 -28.51 -6.65 12.50
N GLY A 722 -28.50 -5.55 11.74
CA GLY A 722 -29.08 -4.27 12.12
C GLY A 722 -28.14 -3.40 12.95
N ILE A 723 -26.84 -3.39 12.63
CA ILE A 723 -25.89 -2.44 13.23
C ILE A 723 -26.26 -0.99 12.89
N SER A 724 -26.04 -0.04 13.82
CA SER A 724 -26.36 1.37 13.61
C SER A 724 -25.30 2.10 12.78
N SER A 725 -24.02 1.83 13.02
CA SER A 725 -22.91 2.41 12.25
C SER A 725 -21.74 1.45 12.07
N VAL A 726 -20.90 1.71 11.06
CA VAL A 726 -19.62 1.03 10.86
C VAL A 726 -18.51 2.06 10.71
N SER A 727 -17.38 1.85 11.38
CA SER A 727 -16.24 2.78 11.33
C SER A 727 -15.09 2.17 10.55
N ALA A 728 -14.84 2.71 9.36
CA ALA A 728 -13.80 2.24 8.45
C ALA A 728 -12.51 3.07 8.57
N ASN A 729 -11.43 2.55 7.99
CA ASN A 729 -10.23 3.37 7.74
C ASN A 729 -10.54 4.42 6.66
N THR A 730 -9.81 5.53 6.67
CA THR A 730 -10.04 6.70 5.81
C THR A 730 -10.10 6.34 4.32
N ASP A 731 -9.25 5.42 3.87
CA ASP A 731 -9.19 4.90 2.50
C ASP A 731 -10.36 3.97 2.13
N ALA A 732 -10.96 3.29 3.12
CA ALA A 732 -12.03 2.31 2.91
C ALA A 732 -13.46 2.91 3.00
N VAL A 733 -13.63 4.16 3.45
CA VAL A 733 -14.96 4.78 3.69
C VAL A 733 -15.88 4.67 2.46
N ALA A 734 -15.38 5.00 1.27
CA ALA A 734 -16.18 5.00 0.05
C ALA A 734 -16.62 3.58 -0.37
N GLU A 735 -15.73 2.60 -0.25
CA GLU A 735 -16.03 1.20 -0.55
C GLU A 735 -17.01 0.60 0.46
N VAL A 736 -16.80 0.86 1.74
CA VAL A 736 -17.69 0.43 2.82
C VAL A 736 -19.08 1.02 2.63
N ARG A 737 -19.20 2.30 2.25
CA ARG A 737 -20.49 2.92 1.94
C ARG A 737 -21.20 2.25 0.77
N LYS A 738 -20.49 1.91 -0.31
CA LYS A 738 -21.06 1.12 -1.42
C LYS A 738 -21.53 -0.26 -0.95
N THR A 739 -20.78 -0.90 -0.05
CA THR A 739 -21.13 -2.21 0.52
C THR A 739 -22.38 -2.13 1.38
N VAL A 740 -22.47 -1.14 2.27
CA VAL A 740 -23.66 -0.88 3.10
C VAL A 740 -24.88 -0.64 2.24
N ALA A 741 -24.80 0.26 1.25
CA ALA A 741 -25.92 0.56 0.34
C ALA A 741 -26.43 -0.70 -0.40
N ARG A 742 -25.50 -1.55 -0.86
CA ARG A 742 -25.85 -2.83 -1.52
C ARG A 742 -26.52 -3.81 -0.55
N ALA A 743 -26.03 -3.92 0.68
CA ALA A 743 -26.60 -4.80 1.70
C ALA A 743 -28.02 -4.36 2.08
N GLU A 744 -28.23 -3.07 2.30
CA GLU A 744 -29.55 -2.49 2.58
C GLU A 744 -30.52 -2.72 1.42
N GLN A 745 -30.08 -2.50 0.18
CA GLN A 745 -30.89 -2.77 -1.01
C GLN A 745 -31.30 -4.24 -1.11
N ARG A 746 -30.38 -5.18 -0.81
CA ARG A 746 -30.69 -6.62 -0.76
C ARG A 746 -31.74 -6.93 0.31
N LEU A 747 -31.65 -6.31 1.50
CA LEU A 747 -32.62 -6.48 2.57
C LEU A 747 -34.01 -5.97 2.16
N LEU A 748 -34.09 -4.78 1.54
CA LEU A 748 -35.34 -4.22 1.01
C LEU A 748 -35.98 -5.14 -0.04
N LEU A 749 -35.18 -5.64 -1.00
CA LEU A 749 -35.67 -6.56 -2.03
C LEU A 749 -36.13 -7.89 -1.44
N LYS A 750 -35.41 -8.44 -0.45
CA LYS A 750 -35.82 -9.65 0.29
C LYS A 750 -37.13 -9.44 1.03
N ALA A 751 -37.32 -8.28 1.69
CA ALA A 751 -38.55 -7.95 2.39
C ALA A 751 -39.74 -7.77 1.43
N ALA A 752 -39.54 -7.05 0.31
CA ALA A 752 -40.56 -6.88 -0.72
C ALA A 752 -41.02 -8.21 -1.32
N ARG A 753 -40.09 -9.16 -1.55
CA ARG A 753 -40.41 -10.52 -2.01
C ARG A 753 -41.18 -11.38 -1.00
N LYS A 754 -41.09 -11.10 0.30
CA LYS A 754 -41.87 -11.79 1.33
C LYS A 754 -43.29 -11.23 1.48
N LEU A 755 -43.52 -10.01 0.99
CA LEU A 755 -44.82 -9.33 1.00
C LEU A 755 -45.65 -9.62 -0.25
N LEU A 756 -45.00 -10.00 -1.35
CA LEU A 756 -45.60 -10.59 -2.55
C LEU A 756 -45.86 -12.09 -2.33
#